data_AF-A0A1M6JR28-F1
#
_entry.id   AF-A0A1M6JR28-F1
#
_cell.length_a   1.000
_cell.length_b   1.000
_cell.length_c   1.000
_cell.angle_alpha   90.00
_cell.angle_beta   90.00
_cell.angle_gamma   90.00
#
_symmetry.space_group_name_H-M   'P 1'
#
loop_
_entity.id
_entity.type
_entity.pdbx_description
1 polymer ?
#
loop_
_entity_poly.entity_id
_entity_poly.type
_entity_poly.pdbx_seq_one_letter_code
_entity_poly.pdbx_strand_id
1 'polypeptide(L)'
;MDESKKMKLAEILASKGLSMNYQYGGNAPDEMVDREIKKEPAPRSKRLRDIFYNTLSTANMEFPYWYNRKWKELDGEVTIVRRAKALKEAFSHLTPNIIPGEKLVMQKTYNYRGSFPMPWLSESFFVAKESELYKAALESGSASAGELSEFGQGGGNVTKSFGNVVSIAGKFGMRKEEIPVLLKVANEWIGKSVEDIGHKYEKMVPDYKTKENIMRSLVCMFDSGFTLPQGREVINYYYPLQYGFDRLIEMAKECKDEVAGNAGGDGIIGMDRLYFYEAVIHSIEGIQNWILNYAKHARRLEKLAKNIEEKKEYADIANCLEWIAHNKPRTFREALQLSYTLHIAVVNEDAISGMSIGRLGQVLYPWYEQDIEAGRISRKEVLELLELYRIKITCIDCFASTGVVGGVLSGNTFNNLSLGGLTRDGQSATNDLEMLIVEAGITCQTPQPTLSVLYDERLPEKFLLKCAQCDKTGAGYPAWMNNRIGIEFITNQYGSEGMTIEEARSFAIGGCLETSPCCWKELTLNGKKYEIPGGAGQPTSVGVHFIANPKVLELVLTNGKDHRTGIQVFKPHNKELKTYEELFETFKEYYEKAVDVLSKTNNIQHDIWRKQNMAVINSFLKPDCLDKGHHIGNMGYRYNATYNVESCGTITMVNSLAAIKKIVYDDKKYSLEQIKDAVINNFGFKNALETRSFSLVDQEKSDTSGKYDDIYGECLTAPKYGNDDIYVDNILKEYEEWFCSMVRKPESLYAKPMYACQISVSTHGAQGAATLATPDGRLAGTTYADGSMSAYPGTDKNGPYALFESATVWDHSRSQNSQMNMKIHPSALKGEQGTKHLLELTRAYMRKGGFHIQYNIVDSKVLRDAQKNPNNYRDLMVRVAGFTQYWCEIGKPIQDEVIARTEYEGV
;
A
#
# COMPACT_ATOMS: atom_id res chain seq x y z
N MET A 1 -24.58 -32.96 -32.03
CA MET A 1 -25.54 -31.84 -31.92
C MET A 1 -25.26 -31.18 -30.59
N ASP A 2 -24.75 -29.98 -30.46
CA ASP A 2 -23.99 -29.06 -31.31
C ASP A 2 -23.23 -28.24 -30.24
N GLU A 3 -21.90 -28.12 -30.33
CA GLU A 3 -21.17 -27.22 -29.43
C GLU A 3 -21.61 -25.81 -29.81
N SER A 4 -22.64 -25.29 -29.14
CA SER A 4 -23.12 -23.92 -29.35
C SER A 4 -21.90 -23.00 -29.25
N LYS A 5 -21.51 -22.43 -30.40
CA LYS A 5 -20.38 -21.52 -30.54
C LYS A 5 -20.46 -20.49 -29.41
N LYS A 6 -19.54 -20.55 -28.45
CA LYS A 6 -19.49 -19.61 -27.32
C LYS A 6 -19.29 -18.20 -27.89
N MET A 7 -20.33 -17.39 -27.92
CA MET A 7 -20.23 -16.00 -28.38
C MET A 7 -19.64 -15.14 -27.27
N LYS A 8 -18.48 -14.53 -27.54
CA LYS A 8 -17.84 -13.57 -26.63
C LYS A 8 -18.41 -12.17 -26.80
N LEU A 9 -18.35 -11.34 -25.75
CA LEU A 9 -18.81 -9.94 -25.81
C LEU A 9 -18.13 -9.15 -26.94
N ALA A 10 -16.81 -9.29 -27.09
CA ALA A 10 -16.07 -8.59 -28.14
C ALA A 10 -16.57 -8.94 -29.56
N GLU A 11 -16.92 -10.22 -29.80
CA GLU A 11 -17.46 -10.68 -31.09
C GLU A 11 -18.87 -10.12 -31.33
N ILE A 12 -19.69 -10.06 -30.28
CA ILE A 12 -21.04 -9.47 -30.33
C ILE A 12 -20.96 -7.99 -30.69
N LEU A 13 -20.11 -7.23 -30.01
CA LEU A 13 -19.95 -5.79 -30.26
C LEU A 13 -19.42 -5.55 -31.68
N ALA A 14 -18.40 -6.30 -32.10
CA ALA A 14 -17.84 -6.18 -33.44
C ALA A 14 -18.89 -6.43 -34.54
N SER A 15 -19.78 -7.42 -34.34
CA SER A 15 -20.90 -7.68 -35.28
C SER A 15 -21.90 -6.53 -35.41
N LYS A 16 -21.97 -5.65 -34.40
CA LYS A 16 -22.80 -4.44 -34.35
C LYS A 16 -22.03 -3.17 -34.72
N GLY A 17 -20.80 -3.28 -35.22
CA GLY A 17 -19.95 -2.13 -35.56
C GLY A 17 -19.40 -1.37 -34.36
N LEU A 18 -19.51 -1.91 -33.15
CA LEU A 18 -18.95 -1.35 -31.92
C LEU A 18 -17.63 -2.06 -31.61
N SER A 19 -16.55 -1.30 -31.35
CA SER A 19 -15.29 -1.90 -30.91
C SER A 19 -15.04 -1.66 -29.42
N MET A 20 -14.56 -2.69 -28.71
CA MET A 20 -13.82 -2.54 -27.45
C MET A 20 -12.34 -2.36 -27.76
N ASN A 21 -12.01 -1.30 -28.53
CA ASN A 21 -10.62 -0.95 -28.75
C ASN A 21 -10.04 -0.43 -27.44
N TYR A 22 -9.15 -1.21 -26.84
CA TYR A 22 -8.27 -0.75 -25.75
C TYR A 22 -7.02 -0.06 -26.30
N GLN A 23 -7.13 0.56 -27.47
CA GLN A 23 -6.04 1.23 -28.17
C GLN A 23 -6.51 2.64 -28.53
N TYR A 24 -5.68 3.64 -28.24
CA TYR A 24 -5.96 5.03 -28.57
C TYR A 24 -4.75 5.72 -29.18
N GLY A 25 -5.00 6.64 -30.11
CA GLY A 25 -3.99 7.59 -30.60
C GLY A 25 -2.97 7.05 -31.60
N GLY A 26 -3.12 5.82 -32.11
CA GLY A 26 -2.20 5.22 -33.06
C GLY A 26 -2.65 3.85 -33.57
N ASN A 27 -1.72 3.16 -34.27
CA ASN A 27 -1.76 1.72 -34.54
C ASN A 27 -0.43 1.12 -34.07
N ALA A 28 -0.44 0.26 -33.04
CA ALA A 28 0.74 -0.46 -32.61
C ALA A 28 1.21 -1.42 -33.72
N PRO A 29 2.52 -1.69 -33.83
CA PRO A 29 3.04 -2.71 -34.75
C PRO A 29 2.40 -4.07 -34.50
N ASP A 30 2.22 -4.90 -35.54
CA ASP A 30 1.67 -6.25 -35.40
C ASP A 30 2.55 -7.17 -34.53
N GLU A 31 3.86 -6.97 -34.61
CA GLU A 31 4.86 -7.67 -33.80
C GLU A 31 4.91 -7.15 -32.36
N MET A 32 5.36 -7.99 -31.42
CA MET A 32 5.56 -7.57 -30.03
C MET A 32 6.69 -6.53 -29.95
N VAL A 33 6.43 -5.43 -29.26
CA VAL A 33 7.43 -4.36 -29.07
C VAL A 33 7.99 -4.40 -27.65
N ASP A 34 9.29 -4.60 -27.56
CA ASP A 34 10.00 -4.59 -26.29
C ASP A 34 10.33 -3.17 -25.80
N ARG A 35 10.68 -3.05 -24.53
CA ARG A 35 11.06 -1.80 -23.86
C ARG A 35 12.43 -1.33 -24.36
N GLU A 36 12.56 -0.02 -24.55
CA GLU A 36 13.78 0.60 -25.11
C GLU A 36 14.98 0.51 -24.17
N ILE A 37 14.77 0.73 -22.87
CA ILE A 37 15.87 0.90 -21.92
C ILE A 37 16.16 -0.41 -21.19
N LYS A 38 17.31 -0.99 -21.52
CA LYS A 38 17.83 -2.21 -20.90
C LYS A 38 19.24 -1.94 -20.35
N LYS A 39 19.32 -1.69 -19.04
CA LYS A 39 20.60 -1.58 -18.32
C LYS A 39 20.75 -2.73 -17.36
N GLU A 40 21.99 -3.17 -17.17
CA GLU A 40 22.34 -4.20 -16.22
C GLU A 40 22.88 -3.57 -14.93
N PRO A 41 22.61 -4.18 -13.76
CA PRO A 41 23.18 -3.73 -12.50
C PRO A 41 24.63 -4.19 -12.36
N ALA A 42 25.30 -3.77 -11.28
CA ALA A 42 26.62 -4.30 -10.95
C ALA A 42 26.60 -5.84 -10.87
N PRO A 43 27.68 -6.56 -11.24
CA PRO A 43 27.69 -8.03 -11.24
C PRO A 43 27.29 -8.67 -9.90
N ARG A 44 27.66 -8.04 -8.79
CA ARG A 44 27.26 -8.44 -7.43
C ARG A 44 25.75 -8.30 -7.22
N SER A 45 25.19 -7.14 -7.54
CA SER A 45 23.76 -6.85 -7.45
C SER A 45 22.95 -7.82 -8.32
N LYS A 46 23.40 -8.09 -9.55
CA LYS A 46 22.79 -9.10 -10.43
C LYS A 46 22.71 -10.46 -9.74
N ARG A 47 23.83 -10.96 -9.22
CA ARG A 47 23.90 -12.26 -8.54
C ARG A 47 22.95 -12.35 -7.33
N LEU A 48 22.90 -11.32 -6.49
CA LEU A 48 22.03 -11.32 -5.30
C LEU A 48 20.54 -11.21 -5.69
N ARG A 49 20.22 -10.48 -6.76
CA ARG A 49 18.87 -10.46 -7.34
C ARG A 49 18.49 -11.83 -7.92
N ASP A 50 19.41 -12.52 -8.56
CA ASP A 50 19.18 -13.87 -9.10
C ASP A 50 18.95 -14.89 -7.97
N ILE A 51 19.62 -14.72 -6.82
CA ILE A 51 19.30 -15.49 -5.61
C ILE A 51 17.86 -15.19 -5.17
N PHE A 52 17.46 -13.91 -5.09
CA PHE A 52 16.09 -13.52 -4.75
C PHE A 52 15.05 -14.20 -5.65
N TYR A 53 15.29 -14.27 -6.96
CA TYR A 53 14.34 -14.91 -7.91
C TYR A 53 14.05 -16.38 -7.58
N ASN A 54 15.02 -17.07 -6.97
CA ASN A 54 14.94 -18.47 -6.57
C ASN A 54 14.53 -18.67 -5.10
N THR A 55 14.18 -17.60 -4.38
CA THR A 55 13.72 -17.69 -3.00
C THR A 55 12.19 -17.66 -2.88
N LEU A 56 11.70 -18.41 -1.90
CA LEU A 56 10.28 -18.48 -1.56
C LEU A 56 9.97 -17.58 -0.35
N SER A 57 8.81 -16.94 -0.35
CA SER A 57 8.25 -16.27 0.82
C SER A 57 8.08 -17.29 1.95
N THR A 58 8.76 -17.04 3.08
CA THR A 58 8.90 -17.99 4.18
C THR A 58 8.45 -17.36 5.49
N ALA A 59 7.60 -18.06 6.23
CA ALA A 59 7.24 -17.72 7.60
C ALA A 59 7.97 -18.61 8.60
N ASN A 60 8.45 -18.05 9.71
CA ASN A 60 9.05 -18.83 10.80
C ASN A 60 8.64 -18.33 12.19
N MET A 61 9.03 -19.07 13.22
CA MET A 61 8.59 -18.89 14.60
C MET A 61 9.65 -18.36 15.56
N GLU A 62 10.85 -17.95 15.12
CA GLU A 62 11.89 -17.44 16.03
C GLU A 62 11.42 -16.17 16.77
N PHE A 63 11.01 -15.14 16.02
CA PHE A 63 10.55 -13.88 16.62
C PHE A 63 9.31 -14.09 17.51
N PRO A 64 8.22 -14.74 17.02
CA PRO A 64 7.01 -14.88 17.81
C PRO A 64 7.19 -15.75 19.05
N TYR A 65 8.06 -16.77 18.99
CA TYR A 65 8.38 -17.60 20.14
C TYR A 65 9.03 -16.78 21.26
N TRP A 66 10.08 -16.04 20.96
CA TRP A 66 10.82 -15.24 21.95
C TRP A 66 10.00 -14.08 22.49
N TYR A 67 9.26 -13.40 21.62
CA TYR A 67 8.32 -12.36 22.04
C TYR A 67 7.27 -12.92 23.00
N ASN A 68 6.56 -13.99 22.61
CA ASN A 68 5.49 -14.58 23.42
C ASN A 68 6.01 -15.11 24.76
N ARG A 69 7.15 -15.81 24.74
CA ARG A 69 7.78 -16.33 25.95
C ARG A 69 8.03 -15.19 26.94
N LYS A 70 8.68 -14.12 26.50
CA LYS A 70 9.02 -13.02 27.42
C LYS A 70 7.79 -12.24 27.87
N TRP A 71 6.84 -12.02 26.96
CA TRP A 71 5.57 -11.41 27.30
C TRP A 71 4.88 -12.16 28.44
N LYS A 72 4.83 -13.49 28.38
CA LYS A 72 4.22 -14.32 29.44
C LYS A 72 4.99 -14.29 30.75
N GLU A 73 6.32 -14.31 30.71
CA GLU A 73 7.17 -14.19 31.91
C GLU A 73 6.92 -12.90 32.68
N LEU A 74 6.47 -11.84 31.99
CA LEU A 74 6.27 -10.50 32.53
C LEU A 74 4.79 -10.17 32.78
N ASP A 75 3.97 -11.16 33.13
CA ASP A 75 2.58 -10.90 33.47
C ASP A 75 2.46 -10.01 34.72
N GLY A 76 1.69 -8.93 34.63
CA GLY A 76 1.58 -7.89 35.66
C GLY A 76 2.56 -6.72 35.53
N GLU A 77 3.51 -6.76 34.60
CA GLU A 77 4.37 -5.60 34.28
C GLU A 77 3.57 -4.48 33.58
N VAL A 78 4.02 -3.22 33.73
CA VAL A 78 3.43 -2.08 32.99
C VAL A 78 3.48 -2.36 31.49
N THR A 79 2.33 -2.26 30.81
CA THR A 79 2.15 -2.80 29.45
C THR A 79 3.18 -2.34 28.43
N ILE A 80 3.55 -1.06 28.41
CA ILE A 80 4.56 -0.56 27.46
C ILE A 80 5.97 -1.09 27.78
N VAL A 81 6.32 -1.24 29.06
CA VAL A 81 7.59 -1.84 29.49
C VAL A 81 7.60 -3.35 29.19
N ARG A 82 6.47 -4.03 29.41
CA ARG A 82 6.27 -5.44 29.04
C ARG A 82 6.48 -5.65 27.54
N ARG A 83 5.87 -4.80 26.72
CA ARG A 83 6.02 -4.78 25.25
C ARG A 83 7.47 -4.60 24.85
N ALA A 84 8.16 -3.59 25.39
CA ALA A 84 9.55 -3.30 25.06
C ALA A 84 10.51 -4.42 25.48
N LYS A 85 10.34 -5.02 26.67
CA LYS A 85 11.15 -6.16 27.12
C LYS A 85 10.91 -7.40 26.25
N ALA A 86 9.67 -7.63 25.79
CA ALA A 86 9.37 -8.73 24.86
C ALA A 86 9.97 -8.51 23.47
N LEU A 87 9.93 -7.27 22.94
CA LEU A 87 10.65 -6.90 21.72
C LEU A 87 12.15 -7.08 21.88
N LYS A 88 12.73 -6.62 22.99
CA LYS A 88 14.15 -6.79 23.32
C LYS A 88 14.55 -8.26 23.26
N GLU A 89 13.77 -9.14 23.89
CA GLU A 89 14.04 -10.58 23.87
C GLU A 89 14.00 -11.13 22.45
N ALA A 90 12.98 -10.78 21.66
CA ALA A 90 12.82 -11.27 20.30
C ALA A 90 14.00 -10.85 19.40
N PHE A 91 14.35 -9.56 19.39
CA PHE A 91 15.49 -9.05 18.61
C PHE A 91 16.83 -9.67 19.04
N SER A 92 17.04 -9.85 20.34
CA SER A 92 18.29 -10.39 20.89
C SER A 92 18.53 -11.87 20.52
N HIS A 93 17.49 -12.60 20.09
CA HIS A 93 17.56 -14.03 19.80
C HIS A 93 17.29 -14.39 18.34
N LEU A 94 17.10 -13.41 17.45
CA LEU A 94 16.99 -13.67 16.02
C LEU A 94 18.30 -14.24 15.46
N THR A 95 18.20 -15.32 14.68
CA THR A 95 19.36 -15.90 14.01
C THR A 95 19.86 -14.96 12.90
N PRO A 96 21.13 -14.50 12.95
CA PRO A 96 21.69 -13.68 11.90
C PRO A 96 22.05 -14.52 10.66
N ASN A 97 21.72 -14.02 9.47
CA ASN A 97 22.12 -14.62 8.20
C ASN A 97 22.71 -13.56 7.26
N ILE A 98 23.88 -13.84 6.69
CA ILE A 98 24.56 -12.96 5.72
C ILE A 98 24.78 -13.76 4.45
N ILE A 99 24.17 -13.32 3.36
CA ILE A 99 24.28 -13.97 2.05
C ILE A 99 25.62 -13.57 1.41
N PRO A 100 26.39 -14.51 0.83
CA PRO A 100 27.68 -14.21 0.21
C PRO A 100 27.65 -13.06 -0.80
N GLY A 101 28.45 -12.03 -0.52
CA GLY A 101 28.58 -10.82 -1.32
C GLY A 101 27.64 -9.68 -0.96
N GLU A 102 26.77 -9.82 0.05
CA GLU A 102 26.06 -8.68 0.62
C GLU A 102 27.05 -7.63 1.14
N LYS A 103 26.74 -6.34 0.93
CA LYS A 103 27.42 -5.22 1.59
C LYS A 103 26.54 -4.54 2.64
N LEU A 104 25.22 -4.59 2.42
CA LEU A 104 24.17 -4.23 3.36
C LEU A 104 23.53 -5.53 3.85
N VAL A 105 23.41 -5.68 5.16
CA VAL A 105 22.95 -6.92 5.81
C VAL A 105 21.77 -6.63 6.73
N MET A 106 21.30 -7.66 7.45
CA MET A 106 20.06 -7.70 8.23
C MET A 106 18.82 -7.96 7.38
N GLN A 107 17.78 -8.51 7.99
CA GLN A 107 16.55 -8.96 7.35
C GLN A 107 15.57 -9.35 8.44
N LYS A 108 14.26 -9.38 8.14
CA LYS A 108 13.20 -9.63 9.14
C LYS A 108 13.41 -10.94 9.90
N THR A 109 13.86 -11.99 9.21
CA THR A 109 14.21 -13.30 9.77
C THR A 109 15.49 -13.85 9.14
N TYR A 110 15.95 -15.04 9.52
CA TYR A 110 17.07 -15.70 8.83
C TYR A 110 16.77 -16.11 7.36
N ASN A 111 15.52 -16.06 6.91
CA ASN A 111 15.14 -16.30 5.51
C ASN A 111 15.24 -15.00 4.70
N TYR A 112 15.61 -15.11 3.41
CA TYR A 112 15.80 -13.91 2.57
C TYR A 112 14.49 -13.16 2.34
N ARG A 113 13.41 -13.86 1.96
CA ARG A 113 12.03 -13.38 1.94
C ARG A 113 11.28 -13.84 3.19
N GLY A 114 11.75 -13.38 4.35
CA GLY A 114 11.30 -13.83 5.65
C GLY A 114 10.21 -12.95 6.27
N SER A 115 9.20 -13.58 6.87
CA SER A 115 8.24 -12.92 7.77
C SER A 115 7.82 -13.86 8.90
N PHE A 116 6.91 -13.44 9.77
CA PHE A 116 6.46 -14.25 10.90
C PHE A 116 5.06 -13.82 11.40
N PRO A 117 4.27 -14.76 11.96
CA PRO A 117 2.94 -14.45 12.51
C PRO A 117 3.02 -13.65 13.81
N MET A 118 2.01 -12.83 14.06
CA MET A 118 1.88 -12.02 15.28
C MET A 118 0.55 -12.32 15.98
N PRO A 119 0.44 -13.46 16.67
CA PRO A 119 -0.83 -13.90 17.26
C PRO A 119 -1.37 -12.97 18.36
N TRP A 120 -0.57 -12.07 18.90
CA TRP A 120 -1.04 -11.02 19.80
C TRP A 120 -1.85 -9.92 19.10
N LEU A 121 -1.68 -9.75 17.78
CA LEU A 121 -2.54 -8.89 16.95
C LEU A 121 -3.77 -9.66 16.50
N SER A 122 -3.56 -10.76 15.79
CA SER A 122 -4.60 -11.63 15.22
C SER A 122 -4.05 -13.03 15.00
N GLU A 123 -4.82 -14.03 15.41
CA GLU A 123 -4.53 -15.45 15.30
C GLU A 123 -5.58 -16.22 14.47
N SER A 124 -6.75 -15.61 14.26
CA SER A 124 -7.93 -16.27 13.69
C SER A 124 -7.64 -16.89 12.31
N PHE A 125 -6.95 -16.16 11.43
CA PHE A 125 -6.76 -16.55 10.04
C PHE A 125 -5.73 -17.69 9.82
N PHE A 126 -4.97 -18.11 10.85
CA PHE A 126 -3.97 -19.19 10.71
C PHE A 126 -4.05 -20.29 11.79
N VAL A 127 -4.90 -20.16 12.82
CA VAL A 127 -5.29 -21.27 13.72
C VAL A 127 -6.45 -22.11 13.13
N ALA A 128 -7.10 -21.59 12.11
CA ALA A 128 -8.37 -21.97 11.50
C ALA A 128 -8.44 -23.31 10.72
N LYS A 129 -8.00 -24.45 11.27
CA LYS A 129 -8.34 -25.75 10.62
C LYS A 129 -9.09 -26.80 11.43
N GLU A 130 -9.17 -26.72 12.76
CA GLU A 130 -9.87 -27.77 13.54
C GLU A 130 -10.61 -27.30 14.81
N SER A 131 -10.67 -26.00 15.15
CA SER A 131 -11.30 -25.51 16.39
C SER A 131 -12.74 -24.98 16.21
N GLU A 132 -13.57 -25.00 17.26
CA GLU A 132 -14.90 -24.35 17.24
C GLU A 132 -14.84 -22.84 16.94
N LEU A 133 -13.72 -22.19 17.26
CA LEU A 133 -13.42 -20.81 16.88
C LEU A 133 -13.33 -20.61 15.36
N TYR A 134 -12.98 -21.64 14.58
CA TYR A 134 -13.03 -21.57 13.13
C TYR A 134 -14.45 -21.36 12.61
N LYS A 135 -15.47 -21.99 13.23
CA LYS A 135 -16.87 -21.73 12.88
C LYS A 135 -17.28 -20.30 13.24
N ALA A 136 -16.78 -19.76 14.35
CA ALA A 136 -17.03 -18.38 14.74
C ALA A 136 -16.29 -17.35 13.84
N ALA A 137 -15.11 -17.68 13.32
CA ALA A 137 -14.38 -16.88 12.34
C ALA A 137 -14.98 -16.97 10.92
N LEU A 138 -15.60 -18.10 10.56
CA LEU A 138 -16.48 -18.19 9.38
C LEU A 138 -17.78 -17.37 9.57
N GLU A 139 -18.20 -17.17 10.83
CA GLU A 139 -19.26 -16.24 11.19
C GLU A 139 -18.77 -14.79 11.34
N SER A 140 -17.49 -14.47 11.20
CA SER A 140 -17.01 -13.08 11.11
C SER A 140 -16.74 -12.70 9.64
N GLY A 141 -16.89 -11.42 9.30
CA GLY A 141 -16.77 -10.96 7.91
C GLY A 141 -15.36 -11.08 7.29
N SER A 142 -14.32 -11.32 8.08
CA SER A 142 -12.92 -11.37 7.62
C SER A 142 -12.63 -12.56 6.69
N ALA A 143 -13.41 -13.65 6.78
CA ALA A 143 -13.26 -14.83 5.93
C ALA A 143 -13.64 -14.55 4.45
N SER A 144 -14.69 -13.75 4.21
CA SER A 144 -15.21 -13.47 2.87
C SER A 144 -14.20 -12.76 1.97
N ALA A 145 -13.39 -11.87 2.54
CA ALA A 145 -12.31 -11.20 1.80
C ALA A 145 -11.26 -12.20 1.31
N GLY A 146 -10.92 -13.20 2.13
CA GLY A 146 -9.95 -14.24 1.79
C GLY A 146 -10.43 -15.17 0.67
N GLU A 147 -11.72 -15.50 0.63
CA GLU A 147 -12.32 -16.38 -0.39
C GLU A 147 -12.32 -15.77 -1.80
N LEU A 148 -12.47 -14.45 -1.89
CA LEU A 148 -12.53 -13.70 -3.15
C LEU A 148 -11.20 -13.03 -3.52
N SER A 149 -10.14 -13.29 -2.76
CA SER A 149 -8.79 -12.79 -3.03
C SER A 149 -7.92 -13.88 -3.67
N GLU A 150 -7.19 -13.52 -4.73
CA GLU A 150 -6.31 -14.46 -5.43
C GLU A 150 -4.84 -14.04 -5.39
N PHE A 151 -3.96 -15.03 -5.29
CA PHE A 151 -2.52 -14.88 -5.45
C PHE A 151 -2.04 -15.40 -6.80
N GLY A 152 -0.98 -14.80 -7.33
CA GLY A 152 -0.19 -15.43 -8.38
C GLY A 152 0.48 -16.69 -7.82
N GLN A 153 0.38 -17.79 -8.56
CA GLN A 153 0.98 -19.08 -8.16
C GLN A 153 2.47 -19.19 -8.54
N GLY A 154 3.03 -18.19 -9.22
CA GLY A 154 4.43 -18.16 -9.64
C GLY A 154 5.33 -17.37 -8.72
N GLY A 155 6.59 -17.20 -9.13
CA GLY A 155 7.61 -16.45 -8.39
C GLY A 155 7.91 -17.06 -7.03
N GLY A 156 7.93 -16.23 -5.99
CA GLY A 156 8.25 -16.67 -4.62
C GLY A 156 7.05 -17.10 -3.76
N ASN A 157 5.81 -16.99 -4.23
CA ASN A 157 4.63 -17.30 -3.41
C ASN A 157 4.47 -18.82 -3.17
N VAL A 158 4.27 -19.23 -1.92
CA VAL A 158 3.95 -20.61 -1.54
C VAL A 158 2.44 -20.74 -1.33
N THR A 159 1.72 -20.94 -2.43
CA THR A 159 0.24 -21.02 -2.44
C THR A 159 -0.31 -22.41 -2.10
N LYS A 160 0.54 -23.43 -2.10
CA LYS A 160 0.21 -24.84 -1.77
C LYS A 160 1.33 -25.47 -0.97
N SER A 161 0.99 -26.38 -0.06
CA SER A 161 1.96 -27.18 0.68
C SER A 161 2.68 -28.17 -0.24
N PHE A 162 3.98 -28.40 -0.02
CA PHE A 162 4.78 -29.37 -0.76
C PHE A 162 5.92 -29.92 0.11
N GLY A 163 6.23 -31.21 -0.01
CA GLY A 163 7.28 -31.85 0.80
C GLY A 163 7.10 -31.60 2.31
N ASN A 164 8.11 -30.96 2.92
CA ASN A 164 8.11 -30.58 4.34
C ASN A 164 7.74 -29.08 4.56
N VAL A 165 7.11 -28.44 3.59
CA VAL A 165 6.66 -27.05 3.66
C VAL A 165 5.14 -26.99 3.62
N VAL A 166 4.55 -26.27 4.56
CA VAL A 166 3.12 -26.01 4.67
C VAL A 166 2.83 -24.59 4.20
N SER A 167 1.86 -24.41 3.31
CA SER A 167 1.36 -23.07 2.94
C SER A 167 0.48 -22.50 4.04
N ILE A 168 0.85 -21.32 4.55
CA ILE A 168 0.13 -20.56 5.57
C ILE A 168 -0.33 -19.24 4.94
N ALA A 169 -1.57 -18.85 5.25
CA ALA A 169 -2.20 -17.63 4.74
C ALA A 169 -2.15 -17.49 3.20
N GLY A 170 -2.15 -18.62 2.48
CA GLY A 170 -2.17 -18.67 1.01
C GLY A 170 -0.89 -18.18 0.31
N LYS A 171 0.17 -17.79 1.03
CA LYS A 171 1.41 -17.23 0.46
C LYS A 171 2.70 -17.73 1.10
N PHE A 172 2.71 -18.01 2.39
CA PHE A 172 3.96 -18.24 3.12
C PHE A 172 4.25 -19.72 3.29
N GLY A 173 5.46 -20.14 2.93
CA GLY A 173 5.95 -21.47 3.27
C GLY A 173 6.44 -21.48 4.72
N MET A 174 5.89 -22.37 5.55
CA MET A 174 6.41 -22.66 6.88
C MET A 174 6.89 -24.12 6.93
N ARG A 175 8.04 -24.37 7.54
CA ARG A 175 8.56 -25.73 7.70
C ARG A 175 7.64 -26.53 8.64
N LYS A 176 7.35 -27.78 8.29
CA LYS A 176 6.36 -28.63 9.00
C LYS A 176 6.67 -28.77 10.50
N GLU A 177 7.95 -28.80 10.87
CA GLU A 177 8.42 -28.87 12.26
C GLU A 177 8.14 -27.59 13.08
N GLU A 178 7.89 -26.45 12.45
CA GLU A 178 7.54 -25.20 13.14
C GLU A 178 6.03 -25.07 13.38
N ILE A 179 5.20 -25.86 12.70
CA ILE A 179 3.73 -25.82 12.85
C ILE A 179 3.26 -26.08 14.29
N PRO A 180 3.81 -27.06 15.04
CA PRO A 180 3.44 -27.22 16.44
C PRO A 180 3.78 -26.00 17.32
N VAL A 181 4.87 -25.29 17.00
CA VAL A 181 5.26 -24.06 17.70
C VAL A 181 4.27 -22.94 17.37
N LEU A 182 3.93 -22.78 16.09
CA LEU A 182 2.89 -21.83 15.64
C LEU A 182 1.57 -22.05 16.39
N LEU A 183 1.04 -23.26 16.34
CA LEU A 183 -0.25 -23.58 16.98
C LEU A 183 -0.20 -23.39 18.49
N LYS A 184 0.89 -23.80 19.15
CA LYS A 184 1.06 -23.59 20.58
C LYS A 184 1.05 -22.10 20.95
N VAL A 185 1.85 -21.28 20.26
CA VAL A 185 1.91 -19.84 20.55
C VAL A 185 0.56 -19.20 20.24
N ALA A 186 -0.03 -19.47 19.09
CA ALA A 186 -1.29 -18.87 18.69
C ALA A 186 -2.46 -19.21 19.63
N ASN A 187 -2.56 -20.46 20.09
CA ASN A 187 -3.60 -20.89 21.03
C ASN A 187 -3.52 -20.16 22.39
N GLU A 188 -2.35 -19.65 22.79
CA GLU A 188 -2.19 -18.92 24.05
C GLU A 188 -2.79 -17.50 24.01
N TRP A 189 -3.00 -16.97 22.79
CA TRP A 189 -3.54 -15.63 22.52
C TRP A 189 -5.04 -15.62 22.25
N ILE A 190 -5.68 -16.78 22.07
CA ILE A 190 -7.13 -16.90 21.97
C ILE A 190 -7.79 -16.23 23.18
N GLY A 191 -8.71 -15.31 22.90
CA GLY A 191 -9.44 -14.47 23.86
C GLY A 191 -8.63 -13.29 24.40
N LYS A 192 -7.41 -13.04 23.90
CA LYS A 192 -6.47 -12.04 24.41
C LYS A 192 -5.80 -11.18 23.33
N SER A 193 -5.90 -11.55 22.06
CA SER A 193 -5.36 -10.74 20.97
C SER A 193 -6.12 -9.42 20.81
N VAL A 194 -5.49 -8.48 20.08
CA VAL A 194 -6.16 -7.21 19.72
C VAL A 194 -7.45 -7.50 18.95
N GLU A 195 -7.44 -8.48 18.04
CA GLU A 195 -8.63 -8.95 17.31
C GLU A 195 -9.73 -9.41 18.26
N ASP A 196 -9.44 -10.37 19.14
CA ASP A 196 -10.46 -10.97 20.00
C ASP A 196 -11.03 -9.98 21.02
N ILE A 197 -10.18 -9.13 21.60
CA ILE A 197 -10.61 -8.10 22.53
C ILE A 197 -11.37 -7.00 21.80
N GLY A 198 -10.91 -6.58 20.61
CA GLY A 198 -11.63 -5.65 19.74
C GLY A 198 -13.04 -6.14 19.43
N HIS A 199 -13.17 -7.36 18.91
CA HIS A 199 -14.45 -8.00 18.62
C HIS A 199 -15.38 -8.10 19.83
N LYS A 200 -14.84 -8.36 21.03
CA LYS A 200 -15.63 -8.39 22.26
C LYS A 200 -16.32 -7.05 22.53
N TYR A 201 -15.61 -5.93 22.35
CA TYR A 201 -16.15 -4.59 22.61
C TYR A 201 -16.95 -4.02 21.44
N GLU A 202 -16.59 -4.35 20.20
CA GLU A 202 -17.39 -3.97 19.02
C GLU A 202 -18.82 -4.48 19.09
N LYS A 203 -19.04 -5.69 19.65
CA LYS A 203 -20.38 -6.26 19.87
C LYS A 203 -21.29 -5.40 20.74
N MET A 204 -20.73 -4.45 21.49
CA MET A 204 -21.49 -3.50 22.31
C MET A 204 -21.97 -2.28 21.50
N VAL A 205 -21.47 -2.06 20.29
CA VAL A 205 -21.95 -1.01 19.39
C VAL A 205 -23.36 -1.39 18.92
N PRO A 206 -24.38 -0.52 19.08
CA PRO A 206 -25.78 -0.87 18.77
C PRO A 206 -26.01 -1.44 17.36
N ASP A 207 -25.27 -0.93 16.38
CA ASP A 207 -25.36 -1.34 14.98
C ASP A 207 -24.33 -2.42 14.58
N TYR A 208 -23.71 -3.12 15.54
CA TYR A 208 -22.68 -4.12 15.25
C TYR A 208 -23.11 -5.18 14.21
N LYS A 209 -24.37 -5.60 14.24
CA LYS A 209 -24.89 -6.54 13.24
C LYS A 209 -24.81 -6.00 11.81
N THR A 210 -25.06 -4.70 11.63
CA THR A 210 -24.91 -4.01 10.34
C THR A 210 -23.45 -4.00 9.91
N LYS A 211 -22.51 -3.72 10.84
CA LYS A 211 -21.06 -3.82 10.56
C LYS A 211 -20.67 -5.21 10.07
N GLU A 212 -21.11 -6.27 10.76
CA GLU A 212 -20.80 -7.63 10.34
C GLU A 212 -21.36 -7.97 8.95
N ASN A 213 -22.58 -7.50 8.64
CA ASN A 213 -23.15 -7.69 7.31
C ASN A 213 -22.38 -6.90 6.23
N ILE A 214 -21.89 -5.69 6.56
CA ILE A 214 -21.03 -4.88 5.68
C ILE A 214 -19.72 -5.62 5.38
N MET A 215 -19.06 -6.19 6.40
CA MET A 215 -17.83 -6.95 6.23
C MET A 215 -18.06 -8.23 5.40
N ARG A 216 -19.09 -9.02 5.72
CA ARG A 216 -19.44 -10.28 5.01
C ARG A 216 -19.84 -10.06 3.54
N SER A 217 -20.42 -8.91 3.22
CA SER A 217 -20.81 -8.55 1.85
C SER A 217 -19.68 -7.88 1.06
N LEU A 218 -18.53 -7.59 1.70
CA LEU A 218 -17.40 -6.82 1.16
C LEU A 218 -17.78 -5.41 0.69
N VAL A 219 -18.80 -4.81 1.33
CA VAL A 219 -19.00 -3.36 1.26
C VAL A 219 -17.78 -2.65 1.86
N CYS A 220 -17.16 -3.20 2.89
CA CYS A 220 -15.85 -2.81 3.40
C CYS A 220 -14.86 -3.98 3.27
N MET A 221 -13.62 -3.71 2.84
CA MET A 221 -12.66 -4.77 2.50
C MET A 221 -12.08 -5.53 3.71
N PHE A 222 -11.67 -4.84 4.78
CA PHE A 222 -11.07 -5.47 5.97
C PHE A 222 -11.14 -4.55 7.21
N ASP A 223 -11.01 -5.15 8.40
CA ASP A 223 -10.95 -4.44 9.68
C ASP A 223 -9.58 -3.78 9.93
N SER A 224 -9.54 -2.62 10.56
CA SER A 224 -8.34 -1.78 10.60
C SER A 224 -7.34 -2.14 11.71
N GLY A 225 -7.79 -2.12 12.98
CA GLY A 225 -6.90 -1.95 14.13
C GLY A 225 -6.08 -3.18 14.55
N PHE A 226 -6.35 -4.36 14.00
CA PHE A 226 -5.57 -5.57 14.26
C PHE A 226 -4.94 -6.17 12.99
N THR A 227 -5.35 -5.71 11.80
CA THR A 227 -4.86 -6.26 10.54
C THR A 227 -3.54 -5.61 10.12
N LEU A 228 -3.49 -4.28 10.08
CA LEU A 228 -2.32 -3.48 9.76
C LEU A 228 -2.36 -2.17 10.56
N PRO A 229 -2.14 -2.23 11.89
CA PRO A 229 -2.31 -1.07 12.78
C PRO A 229 -1.28 0.05 12.56
N GLN A 230 -0.13 -0.30 11.99
CA GLN A 230 0.93 0.62 11.59
C GLN A 230 1.19 0.54 10.08
N GLY A 231 1.87 1.55 9.54
CA GLY A 231 2.11 1.67 8.11
C GLY A 231 1.17 2.65 7.42
N ARG A 232 1.30 2.73 6.09
CA ARG A 232 0.80 3.89 5.30
C ARG A 232 1.21 5.20 5.97
N GLU A 233 2.48 5.26 6.35
CA GLU A 233 3.12 6.38 7.04
C GLU A 233 4.58 6.44 6.61
N VAL A 234 5.28 7.50 7.00
CA VAL A 234 6.71 7.69 6.70
C VAL A 234 7.50 7.49 7.98
N ILE A 235 8.54 6.66 7.97
CA ILE A 235 9.45 6.50 9.11
C ILE A 235 10.29 7.77 9.31
N ASN A 236 10.86 7.95 10.50
CA ASN A 236 11.81 9.02 10.76
C ASN A 236 13.13 8.43 11.26
N TYR A 237 14.25 8.79 10.61
CA TYR A 237 15.57 8.25 10.93
C TYR A 237 16.42 9.21 11.77
N TYR A 238 15.92 10.40 12.08
CA TYR A 238 16.70 11.50 12.64
C TYR A 238 17.44 11.10 13.93
N TYR A 239 16.73 10.57 14.93
CA TYR A 239 17.31 10.41 16.27
C TYR A 239 18.53 9.47 16.27
N PRO A 240 18.49 8.23 15.74
CA PRO A 240 19.68 7.39 15.74
C PRO A 240 20.78 7.89 14.79
N LEU A 241 20.42 8.52 13.66
CA LEU A 241 21.39 9.11 12.75
C LEU A 241 22.11 10.32 13.36
N GLN A 242 21.46 11.08 14.23
CA GLN A 242 22.05 12.24 14.90
C GLN A 242 22.89 11.85 16.11
N TYR A 243 22.40 10.91 16.94
CA TYR A 243 22.95 10.67 18.27
C TYR A 243 23.67 9.31 18.40
N GLY A 244 23.33 8.30 17.61
CA GLY A 244 23.70 6.91 17.89
C GLY A 244 22.89 6.31 19.06
N PHE A 245 22.95 5.00 19.23
CA PHE A 245 22.13 4.30 20.22
C PHE A 245 22.57 4.55 21.67
N ASP A 246 23.87 4.59 21.96
CA ASP A 246 24.35 4.79 23.33
C ASP A 246 23.93 6.15 23.87
N ARG A 247 24.08 7.22 23.08
CA ARG A 247 23.64 8.55 23.49
C ARG A 247 22.12 8.62 23.62
N LEU A 248 21.35 7.93 22.78
CA LEU A 248 19.89 7.88 22.95
C LEU A 248 19.46 7.16 24.23
N ILE A 249 20.17 6.10 24.62
CA ILE A 249 19.96 5.43 25.91
C ILE A 249 20.26 6.39 27.06
N GLU A 250 21.36 7.14 26.99
CA GLU A 250 21.69 8.17 27.99
C GLU A 250 20.62 9.25 28.08
N MET A 251 20.19 9.81 26.95
CA MET A 251 19.10 10.79 26.88
C MET A 251 17.81 10.23 27.49
N ALA A 252 17.45 8.99 27.16
CA ALA A 252 16.27 8.36 27.74
C ALA A 252 16.42 8.15 29.26
N LYS A 253 17.61 7.82 29.77
CA LYS A 253 17.88 7.74 31.22
C LYS A 253 17.75 9.11 31.89
N GLU A 254 18.33 10.15 31.30
CA GLU A 254 18.23 11.54 31.78
C GLU A 254 16.76 11.97 31.87
N CYS A 255 15.98 11.79 30.80
CA CYS A 255 14.55 12.12 30.79
C CYS A 255 13.75 11.25 31.76
N LYS A 256 14.11 9.96 31.88
CA LYS A 256 13.48 9.03 32.84
C LYS A 256 13.66 9.51 34.27
N ASP A 257 14.87 9.91 34.64
CA ASP A 257 15.21 10.37 35.98
C ASP A 257 14.51 11.70 36.30
N GLU A 258 14.37 12.59 35.31
CA GLU A 258 13.64 13.87 35.45
C GLU A 258 12.15 13.66 35.76
N VAL A 259 11.49 12.74 35.06
CA VAL A 259 10.04 12.51 35.19
C VAL A 259 9.67 11.46 36.24
N ALA A 260 10.64 10.75 36.82
CA ALA A 260 10.38 9.66 37.76
C ALA A 260 9.58 10.14 38.98
N GLY A 261 8.38 9.58 39.18
CA GLY A 261 7.49 9.97 40.28
C GLY A 261 6.72 11.28 40.05
N ASN A 262 6.95 11.99 38.94
CA ASN A 262 6.44 13.33 38.69
C ASN A 262 5.41 13.35 37.55
N ALA A 263 4.14 13.58 37.89
CA ALA A 263 3.06 13.71 36.91
C ALA A 263 3.15 14.99 36.06
N GLY A 264 3.94 15.99 36.48
CA GLY A 264 4.21 17.18 35.66
C GLY A 264 2.99 18.03 35.29
N GLY A 265 1.93 18.00 36.11
CA GLY A 265 0.67 18.69 35.86
C GLY A 265 -0.33 17.93 34.99
N ASP A 266 0.04 16.77 34.44
CA ASP A 266 -0.87 15.86 33.74
C ASP A 266 -1.29 14.70 34.65
N GLY A 267 -2.50 14.77 35.20
CA GLY A 267 -3.04 13.78 36.12
C GLY A 267 -3.52 12.47 35.48
N ILE A 268 -3.47 12.34 34.15
CA ILE A 268 -3.97 11.16 33.43
C ILE A 268 -2.82 10.33 32.89
N ILE A 269 -1.92 10.92 32.12
CA ILE A 269 -0.82 10.23 31.46
C ILE A 269 0.56 10.75 31.89
N GLY A 270 0.66 11.75 32.76
CA GLY A 270 1.93 12.37 33.14
C GLY A 270 2.95 11.39 33.74
N MET A 271 2.46 10.37 34.47
CA MET A 271 3.28 9.28 35.01
C MET A 271 3.76 8.30 33.93
N ASP A 272 3.06 8.18 32.80
CA ASP A 272 3.42 7.26 31.72
C ASP A 272 4.75 7.61 31.06
N ARG A 273 5.23 8.85 31.24
CA ARG A 273 6.52 9.32 30.73
C ARG A 273 7.69 8.49 31.24
N LEU A 274 7.67 8.14 32.53
CA LEU A 274 8.65 7.25 33.15
C LEU A 274 8.70 5.90 32.41
N TYR A 275 7.54 5.31 32.18
CA TYR A 275 7.42 3.98 31.58
C TYR A 275 7.78 4.00 30.10
N PHE A 276 7.47 5.09 29.40
CA PHE A 276 7.88 5.28 28.02
C PHE A 276 9.40 5.32 27.88
N TYR A 277 10.10 6.15 28.67
CA TYR A 277 11.56 6.21 28.56
C TYR A 277 12.25 4.89 28.95
N GLU A 278 11.72 4.16 29.94
CA GLU A 278 12.17 2.80 30.26
C GLU A 278 11.98 1.84 29.07
N ALA A 279 10.83 1.93 28.40
CA ALA A 279 10.54 1.12 27.21
C ALA A 279 11.45 1.47 26.02
N VAL A 280 11.80 2.75 25.85
CA VAL A 280 12.77 3.20 24.83
C VAL A 280 14.14 2.55 25.06
N ILE A 281 14.64 2.59 26.31
CA ILE A 281 15.95 2.00 26.66
C ILE A 281 15.98 0.51 26.28
N HIS A 282 14.97 -0.26 26.70
CA HIS A 282 14.93 -1.69 26.39
C HIS A 282 14.81 -1.99 24.90
N SER A 283 14.03 -1.20 24.17
CA SER A 283 13.86 -1.39 22.73
C SER A 283 15.16 -1.13 21.98
N ILE A 284 15.90 -0.08 22.36
CA ILE A 284 17.22 0.22 21.79
C ILE A 284 18.20 -0.91 22.13
N GLU A 285 18.30 -1.34 23.39
CA GLU A 285 19.17 -2.45 23.79
C GLU A 285 18.89 -3.73 22.99
N GLY A 286 17.62 -4.02 22.67
CA GLY A 286 17.23 -5.12 21.80
C GLY A 286 17.80 -4.99 20.39
N ILE A 287 17.69 -3.81 19.81
CA ILE A 287 18.25 -3.50 18.48
C ILE A 287 19.79 -3.60 18.52
N GLN A 288 20.45 -3.08 19.55
CA GLN A 288 21.90 -3.20 19.72
C GLN A 288 22.35 -4.67 19.73
N ASN A 289 21.69 -5.51 20.56
CA ASN A 289 21.98 -6.93 20.62
C ASN A 289 21.80 -7.62 19.26
N TRP A 290 20.75 -7.26 18.53
CA TRP A 290 20.49 -7.80 17.21
C TRP A 290 21.59 -7.42 16.20
N ILE A 291 22.03 -6.16 16.17
CA ILE A 291 23.15 -5.69 15.35
C ILE A 291 24.45 -6.43 15.73
N LEU A 292 24.73 -6.56 17.02
CA LEU A 292 25.93 -7.23 17.52
C LEU A 292 25.92 -8.74 17.23
N ASN A 293 24.75 -9.38 17.18
CA ASN A 293 24.63 -10.77 16.72
C ASN A 293 25.05 -10.91 15.25
N TYR A 294 24.63 -9.98 14.39
CA TYR A 294 25.09 -9.93 13.00
C TYR A 294 26.59 -9.64 12.90
N ALA A 295 27.11 -8.72 13.70
CA ALA A 295 28.56 -8.45 13.75
C ALA A 295 29.36 -9.69 14.15
N LYS A 296 28.94 -10.38 15.21
CA LYS A 296 29.53 -11.65 15.65
C LYS A 296 29.48 -12.71 14.56
N HIS A 297 28.37 -12.79 13.82
CA HIS A 297 28.26 -13.70 12.69
C HIS A 297 29.20 -13.32 11.54
N ALA A 298 29.31 -12.03 11.20
CA ALA A 298 30.24 -11.52 10.20
C ALA A 298 31.71 -11.82 10.59
N ARG A 299 32.10 -11.61 11.86
CA ARG A 299 33.43 -12.01 12.37
C ARG A 299 33.70 -13.51 12.27
N ARG A 300 32.67 -14.33 12.48
CA ARG A 300 32.77 -15.78 12.27
C ARG A 300 32.99 -16.11 10.80
N LEU A 301 32.24 -15.49 9.89
CA LEU A 301 32.40 -15.67 8.44
C LEU A 301 33.76 -15.16 7.94
N GLU A 302 34.26 -14.05 8.47
CA GLU A 302 35.60 -13.52 8.20
C GLU A 302 36.69 -14.57 8.46
N LYS A 303 36.59 -15.33 9.57
CA LYS A 303 37.53 -16.41 9.91
C LYS A 303 37.41 -17.63 9.01
N LEU A 304 36.24 -17.84 8.40
CA LEU A 304 35.94 -18.97 7.51
C LEU A 304 36.08 -18.63 6.02
N ALA A 305 36.30 -17.35 5.70
CA ALA A 305 36.39 -16.85 4.34
C ALA A 305 37.51 -17.56 3.57
N LYS A 306 37.22 -17.94 2.32
CA LYS A 306 38.15 -18.74 1.51
C LYS A 306 39.10 -17.88 0.71
N ASN A 307 38.73 -16.63 0.44
CA ASN A 307 39.53 -15.68 -0.30
C ASN A 307 39.62 -14.31 0.42
N ILE A 308 40.56 -13.49 -0.04
CA ILE A 308 40.88 -12.21 0.60
C ILE A 308 39.77 -11.17 0.44
N GLU A 309 39.00 -11.24 -0.65
CA GLU A 309 37.88 -10.33 -0.93
C GLU A 309 36.72 -10.60 0.04
N GLU A 310 36.27 -11.85 0.15
CA GLU A 310 35.25 -12.28 1.13
C GLU A 310 35.67 -11.92 2.57
N LYS A 311 36.93 -12.17 2.91
CA LYS A 311 37.45 -11.84 4.23
C LYS A 311 37.34 -10.34 4.51
N LYS A 312 37.76 -9.50 3.55
CA LYS A 312 37.64 -8.05 3.65
C LYS A 312 36.17 -7.61 3.76
N GLU A 313 35.28 -8.19 2.98
CA GLU A 313 33.85 -7.84 3.00
C GLU A 313 33.20 -8.15 4.34
N TYR A 314 33.44 -9.34 4.90
CA TYR A 314 32.93 -9.69 6.21
C TYR A 314 33.53 -8.85 7.33
N ALA A 315 34.83 -8.52 7.24
CA ALA A 315 35.46 -7.59 8.17
C ALA A 315 34.82 -6.19 8.09
N ASP A 316 34.58 -5.68 6.88
CA ASP A 316 33.95 -4.38 6.66
C ASP A 316 32.51 -4.36 7.18
N ILE A 317 31.74 -5.44 6.99
CA ILE A 317 30.40 -5.59 7.59
C ILE A 317 30.49 -5.57 9.12
N ALA A 318 31.38 -6.38 9.71
CA ALA A 318 31.52 -6.44 11.15
C ALA A 318 31.91 -5.08 11.75
N ASN A 319 32.91 -4.40 11.17
CA ASN A 319 33.32 -3.06 11.58
C ASN A 319 32.18 -2.04 11.52
N CYS A 320 31.39 -2.07 10.44
CA CYS A 320 30.22 -1.21 10.27
C CYS A 320 29.19 -1.45 11.38
N LEU A 321 28.84 -2.72 11.62
CA LEU A 321 27.82 -3.10 12.59
C LEU A 321 28.25 -2.85 14.04
N GLU A 322 29.50 -3.20 14.40
CA GLU A 322 30.09 -2.91 15.72
C GLU A 322 30.06 -1.41 16.03
N TRP A 323 30.26 -0.56 15.02
CA TRP A 323 30.17 0.88 15.20
C TRP A 323 28.73 1.37 15.39
N ILE A 324 27.84 1.10 14.43
CA ILE A 324 26.47 1.63 14.44
C ILE A 324 25.58 1.02 15.54
N ALA A 325 25.99 -0.12 16.11
CA ALA A 325 25.35 -0.67 17.31
C ALA A 325 25.40 0.32 18.48
N HIS A 326 26.33 1.26 18.49
CA HIS A 326 26.55 2.16 19.62
C HIS A 326 26.55 3.63 19.20
N ASN A 327 27.23 3.94 18.10
CA ASN A 327 27.68 5.28 17.78
C ASN A 327 26.92 5.88 16.60
N LYS A 328 26.97 7.22 16.53
CA LYS A 328 26.54 7.98 15.36
C LYS A 328 27.28 7.51 14.09
N PRO A 329 26.60 7.28 12.95
CA PRO A 329 27.26 6.91 11.70
C PRO A 329 28.31 7.93 11.24
N ARG A 330 29.47 7.45 10.78
CA ARG A 330 30.59 8.27 10.28
C ARG A 330 30.61 8.40 8.77
N THR A 331 30.12 7.37 8.08
CA THR A 331 30.17 7.22 6.62
C THR A 331 28.79 7.02 6.03
N PHE A 332 28.67 7.22 4.72
CA PHE A 332 27.44 6.96 3.96
C PHE A 332 26.99 5.50 4.11
N ARG A 333 27.92 4.54 4.05
CA ARG A 333 27.59 3.11 4.21
C ARG A 333 27.00 2.81 5.59
N GLU A 334 27.58 3.38 6.65
CA GLU A 334 27.07 3.21 8.02
C GLU A 334 25.68 3.85 8.18
N ALA A 335 25.46 5.05 7.62
CA ALA A 335 24.16 5.73 7.69
C ALA A 335 23.08 4.99 6.90
N LEU A 336 23.40 4.49 5.70
CA LEU A 336 22.51 3.66 4.90
C LEU A 336 22.19 2.33 5.62
N GLN A 337 23.20 1.64 6.17
CA GLN A 337 22.99 0.42 6.95
C GLN A 337 22.11 0.68 8.18
N LEU A 338 22.36 1.75 8.95
CA LEU A 338 21.56 2.08 10.14
C LEU A 338 20.10 2.40 9.76
N SER A 339 19.87 3.19 8.71
CA SER A 339 18.52 3.47 8.22
C SER A 339 17.77 2.20 7.81
N TYR A 340 18.46 1.27 7.14
CA TYR A 340 17.89 -0.03 6.77
C TYR A 340 17.58 -0.89 8.01
N THR A 341 18.50 -0.98 8.96
CA THR A 341 18.30 -1.69 10.23
C THR A 341 17.09 -1.19 10.99
N LEU A 342 16.94 0.14 11.12
CA LEU A 342 15.79 0.76 11.78
C LEU A 342 14.48 0.47 11.05
N HIS A 343 14.51 0.50 9.72
CA HIS A 343 13.34 0.18 8.91
C HIS A 343 12.87 -1.27 9.16
N ILE A 344 13.80 -2.24 9.17
CA ILE A 344 13.48 -3.64 9.49
C ILE A 344 13.02 -3.79 10.95
N ALA A 345 13.62 -3.06 11.89
CA ALA A 345 13.21 -3.09 13.29
C ALA A 345 11.75 -2.64 13.46
N VAL A 346 11.35 -1.56 12.79
CA VAL A 346 9.95 -1.08 12.79
C VAL A 346 9.02 -2.11 12.17
N VAL A 347 9.30 -2.61 10.96
CA VAL A 347 8.41 -3.61 10.33
C VAL A 347 8.43 -4.99 11.01
N ASN A 348 9.26 -5.19 12.04
CA ASN A 348 9.26 -6.38 12.90
C ASN A 348 8.45 -6.20 14.18
N GLU A 349 8.11 -4.97 14.59
CA GLU A 349 7.34 -4.77 15.82
C GLU A 349 5.86 -5.11 15.61
N ASP A 350 5.28 -4.78 14.46
CA ASP A 350 3.89 -5.08 14.09
C ASP A 350 3.74 -5.62 12.65
N ALA A 351 2.53 -6.10 12.33
CA ALA A 351 2.14 -6.42 10.96
C ALA A 351 1.97 -5.11 10.19
N ILE A 352 2.92 -4.80 9.32
CA ILE A 352 3.05 -3.49 8.69
C ILE A 352 3.21 -3.62 7.18
N SER A 353 2.45 -2.81 6.46
CA SER A 353 2.66 -2.52 5.04
C SER A 353 2.60 -1.01 4.83
N GLY A 354 3.38 -0.48 3.91
CA GLY A 354 3.42 0.95 3.65
C GLY A 354 4.19 1.76 4.68
N MET A 355 5.11 1.14 5.43
CA MET A 355 6.13 1.90 6.16
C MET A 355 7.08 2.48 5.15
N SER A 356 6.89 3.75 4.80
CA SER A 356 7.68 4.39 3.77
C SER A 356 9.02 4.82 4.30
N ILE A 357 10.02 4.68 3.46
CA ILE A 357 11.38 5.16 3.71
C ILE A 357 11.38 6.70 3.73
N GLY A 358 10.47 7.32 2.95
CA GLY A 358 10.41 8.77 2.82
C GLY A 358 11.51 9.30 1.91
N ARG A 359 12.08 10.46 2.24
CA ARG A 359 13.02 11.19 1.37
C ARG A 359 14.47 10.81 1.64
N LEU A 360 14.79 9.52 1.49
CA LEU A 360 16.11 8.96 1.85
C LEU A 360 17.28 9.70 1.20
N GLY A 361 17.11 10.13 -0.06
CA GLY A 361 18.13 10.87 -0.80
C GLY A 361 18.47 12.23 -0.18
N GLN A 362 17.57 12.82 0.61
CA GLN A 362 17.81 14.07 1.36
C GLN A 362 18.29 13.76 2.78
N VAL A 363 17.71 12.74 3.42
CA VAL A 363 18.11 12.27 4.76
C VAL A 363 19.59 11.84 4.79
N LEU A 364 20.06 11.13 3.77
CA LEU A 364 21.43 10.59 3.71
C LEU A 364 22.40 11.45 2.90
N TYR A 365 21.92 12.55 2.29
CA TYR A 365 22.79 13.48 1.56
C TYR A 365 23.98 13.99 2.38
N PRO A 366 23.84 14.31 3.69
CA PRO A 366 24.96 14.81 4.50
C PRO A 366 26.17 13.86 4.53
N TRP A 367 25.93 12.55 4.68
CA TRP A 367 27.01 11.55 4.66
C TRP A 367 27.53 11.27 3.24
N TYR A 368 26.65 11.30 2.25
CA TYR A 368 27.04 11.15 0.84
C TYR A 368 27.99 12.27 0.40
N GLU A 369 27.60 13.52 0.60
CA GLU A 369 28.39 14.70 0.25
C GLU A 369 29.78 14.62 0.88
N GLN A 370 29.84 14.39 2.20
CA GLN A 370 31.08 14.31 2.95
C GLN A 370 32.01 13.17 2.49
N ASP A 371 31.46 12.01 2.14
CA ASP A 371 32.26 10.86 1.70
C ASP A 371 32.78 11.02 0.27
N ILE A 372 31.98 11.64 -0.61
CA ILE A 372 32.39 11.97 -1.97
C ILE A 372 33.49 13.03 -1.94
N GLU A 373 33.33 14.11 -1.18
CA GLU A 373 34.32 15.19 -1.05
C GLU A 373 35.64 14.69 -0.46
N ALA A 374 35.58 13.76 0.50
CA ALA A 374 36.77 13.19 1.11
C ALA A 374 37.40 12.03 0.31
N GLY A 375 36.82 11.66 -0.85
CA GLY A 375 37.29 10.54 -1.66
C GLY A 375 37.20 9.17 -0.95
N ARG A 376 36.33 9.03 0.06
CA ARG A 376 36.12 7.78 0.81
C ARG A 376 35.30 6.76 0.04
N ILE A 377 34.43 7.24 -0.85
CA ILE A 377 33.58 6.41 -1.70
C ILE A 377 33.44 7.06 -3.07
N SER A 378 33.32 6.25 -4.12
CA SER A 378 32.99 6.72 -5.45
C SER A 378 31.49 6.67 -5.73
N ARG A 379 31.03 7.47 -6.70
CA ARG A 379 29.64 7.40 -7.21
C ARG A 379 29.23 5.99 -7.65
N LYS A 380 30.17 5.22 -8.21
CA LYS A 380 29.95 3.84 -8.67
C LYS A 380 29.69 2.90 -7.49
N GLU A 381 30.43 3.07 -6.40
CA GLU A 381 30.22 2.29 -5.18
C GLU A 381 28.91 2.67 -4.48
N VAL A 382 28.54 3.96 -4.49
CA VAL A 382 27.23 4.41 -4.00
C VAL A 382 26.10 3.81 -4.83
N LEU A 383 26.22 3.81 -6.17
CA LEU A 383 25.25 3.17 -7.05
C LEU A 383 25.09 1.68 -6.72
N GLU A 384 26.19 0.92 -6.57
CA GLU A 384 26.13 -0.49 -6.18
C GLU A 384 25.44 -0.67 -4.82
N LEU A 385 25.75 0.17 -3.81
CA LEU A 385 25.06 0.12 -2.50
C LEU A 385 23.56 0.37 -2.63
N LEU A 386 23.14 1.31 -3.48
CA LEU A 386 21.74 1.60 -3.73
C LEU A 386 21.04 0.46 -4.47
N GLU A 387 21.68 -0.17 -5.45
CA GLU A 387 21.16 -1.39 -6.10
C GLU A 387 20.95 -2.53 -5.09
N LEU A 388 21.92 -2.76 -4.20
CA LEU A 388 21.80 -3.73 -3.12
C LEU A 388 20.66 -3.37 -2.16
N TYR A 389 20.52 -2.08 -1.81
CA TYR A 389 19.41 -1.59 -0.99
C TYR A 389 18.06 -1.91 -1.62
N ARG A 390 17.90 -1.74 -2.94
CA ARG A 390 16.67 -2.12 -3.66
C ARG A 390 16.30 -3.59 -3.46
N ILE A 391 17.29 -4.48 -3.56
CA ILE A 391 17.09 -5.92 -3.34
C ILE A 391 16.66 -6.17 -1.89
N LYS A 392 17.34 -5.55 -0.90
CA LYS A 392 17.02 -5.71 0.52
C LYS A 392 15.60 -5.24 0.88
N ILE A 393 15.13 -4.14 0.30
CA ILE A 393 13.75 -3.66 0.49
C ILE A 393 12.74 -4.56 -0.21
N THR A 394 13.07 -5.06 -1.41
CA THR A 394 12.21 -6.02 -2.15
C THR A 394 11.97 -7.32 -1.39
N CYS A 395 12.92 -7.72 -0.54
CA CYS A 395 12.80 -8.89 0.32
C CYS A 395 11.82 -8.76 1.49
N ILE A 396 11.33 -7.55 1.80
CA ILE A 396 10.41 -7.31 2.91
C ILE A 396 9.03 -7.89 2.58
N ASP A 397 8.60 -8.91 3.32
CA ASP A 397 7.26 -9.49 3.24
C ASP A 397 6.42 -9.20 4.50
N CYS A 398 5.13 -8.94 4.32
CA CYS A 398 4.15 -8.72 5.40
C CYS A 398 3.31 -9.97 5.63
N PHE A 399 3.38 -10.56 6.82
CA PHE A 399 2.52 -11.69 7.19
C PHE A 399 1.17 -11.18 7.69
N ALA A 400 0.12 -11.37 6.89
CA ALA A 400 -1.27 -11.04 7.23
C ALA A 400 -2.22 -12.00 6.47
N SER A 401 -3.53 -11.82 6.63
CA SER A 401 -4.55 -12.66 5.98
C SER A 401 -4.49 -12.60 4.44
N THR A 402 -5.04 -13.62 3.77
CA THR A 402 -5.14 -13.68 2.30
C THR A 402 -5.89 -12.47 1.73
N GLY A 403 -6.94 -12.01 2.42
CA GLY A 403 -7.70 -10.82 2.02
C GLY A 403 -6.83 -9.57 1.92
N VAL A 404 -5.84 -9.44 2.82
CA VAL A 404 -4.90 -8.31 2.81
C VAL A 404 -3.74 -8.56 1.87
N VAL A 405 -2.97 -9.63 2.08
CA VAL A 405 -1.71 -9.81 1.33
C VAL A 405 -1.98 -10.12 -0.15
N GLY A 406 -3.11 -10.74 -0.48
CA GLY A 406 -3.54 -10.98 -1.86
C GLY A 406 -4.45 -9.87 -2.37
N GLY A 407 -5.60 -9.72 -1.71
CA GLY A 407 -6.69 -8.85 -2.15
C GLY A 407 -6.42 -7.36 -2.07
N VAL A 408 -5.48 -6.92 -1.24
CA VAL A 408 -5.06 -5.50 -1.15
C VAL A 408 -3.65 -5.35 -1.69
N LEU A 409 -2.67 -6.03 -1.10
CA LEU A 409 -1.25 -5.74 -1.30
C LEU A 409 -0.62 -6.43 -2.54
N SER A 410 -1.23 -7.52 -3.01
CA SER A 410 -0.61 -8.46 -3.98
C SER A 410 0.86 -8.78 -3.65
N GLY A 411 1.14 -8.96 -2.37
CA GLY A 411 2.46 -9.28 -1.83
C GLY A 411 3.47 -8.14 -1.77
N ASN A 412 3.17 -6.94 -2.25
CA ASN A 412 4.04 -5.77 -2.09
C ASN A 412 3.90 -5.20 -0.66
N THR A 413 4.96 -4.58 -0.13
CA THR A 413 4.97 -4.02 1.24
C THR A 413 5.12 -2.50 1.28
N PHE A 414 5.07 -1.84 0.11
CA PHE A 414 4.92 -0.40 -0.07
C PHE A 414 5.95 0.45 0.68
N ASN A 415 7.21 -0.02 0.73
CA ASN A 415 8.30 0.75 1.33
C ASN A 415 8.71 1.86 0.35
N ASN A 416 7.94 2.94 0.32
CA ASN A 416 8.03 4.01 -0.67
C ASN A 416 9.19 4.96 -0.39
N LEU A 417 9.90 5.36 -1.45
CA LEU A 417 10.99 6.31 -1.41
C LEU A 417 10.61 7.53 -2.25
N SER A 418 10.31 8.64 -1.57
CA SER A 418 9.97 9.92 -2.20
C SER A 418 11.23 10.69 -2.62
N LEU A 419 11.17 11.39 -3.75
CA LEU A 419 12.28 12.11 -4.37
C LEU A 419 11.86 13.53 -4.77
N GLY A 420 12.82 14.46 -4.81
CA GLY A 420 12.54 15.84 -5.20
C GLY A 420 11.75 16.61 -4.15
N GLY A 421 10.70 17.32 -4.57
CA GLY A 421 9.98 18.27 -3.74
C GLY A 421 10.83 19.48 -3.38
N LEU A 422 10.47 20.15 -2.29
CA LEU A 422 11.12 21.39 -1.85
C LEU A 422 11.84 21.24 -0.52
N THR A 423 12.88 22.04 -0.33
CA THR A 423 13.53 22.30 0.96
C THR A 423 12.60 23.14 1.84
N ARG A 424 12.95 23.28 3.13
CA ARG A 424 12.16 24.08 4.09
C ARG A 424 11.91 25.51 3.61
N ASP A 425 12.91 26.15 3.01
CA ASP A 425 12.86 27.51 2.46
C ASP A 425 12.23 27.59 1.06
N GLY A 426 11.84 26.45 0.47
CA GLY A 426 11.07 26.40 -0.77
C GLY A 426 11.92 26.32 -2.04
N GLN A 427 13.21 26.04 -1.94
CA GLN A 427 14.07 25.71 -3.08
C GLN A 427 13.89 24.25 -3.50
N SER A 428 14.40 23.88 -4.67
CA SER A 428 14.41 22.47 -5.06
C SER A 428 15.24 21.64 -4.07
N ALA A 429 14.69 20.53 -3.59
CA ALA A 429 15.42 19.59 -2.74
C ALA A 429 16.18 18.52 -3.53
N THR A 430 16.17 18.59 -4.87
CA THR A 430 16.90 17.61 -5.69
C THR A 430 18.38 17.67 -5.43
N ASN A 431 19.00 16.50 -5.35
CA ASN A 431 20.42 16.42 -5.13
C ASN A 431 21.03 15.23 -5.91
N ASP A 432 22.34 15.13 -5.85
CA ASP A 432 23.09 14.17 -6.63
C ASP A 432 22.92 12.71 -6.14
N LEU A 433 22.61 12.50 -4.86
CA LEU A 433 22.26 11.18 -4.34
C LEU A 433 20.90 10.72 -4.91
N GLU A 434 19.92 11.61 -5.05
CA GLU A 434 18.64 11.28 -5.69
C GLU A 434 18.81 10.89 -7.17
N MET A 435 19.73 11.51 -7.90
CA MET A 435 20.08 11.08 -9.27
C MET A 435 20.62 9.65 -9.31
N LEU A 436 21.41 9.24 -8.31
CA LEU A 436 21.92 7.87 -8.18
C LEU A 436 20.82 6.89 -7.73
N ILE A 437 19.86 7.32 -6.91
CA ILE A 437 18.70 6.49 -6.55
C ILE A 437 17.85 6.18 -7.78
N VAL A 438 17.61 7.17 -8.64
CA VAL A 438 16.90 6.95 -9.91
C VAL A 438 17.72 6.04 -10.84
N GLU A 439 19.03 6.25 -10.96
CA GLU A 439 19.89 5.35 -11.75
C GLU A 439 19.87 3.92 -11.22
N ALA A 440 19.88 3.70 -9.90
CA ALA A 440 19.75 2.37 -9.30
C ALA A 440 18.42 1.69 -9.64
N GLY A 441 17.34 2.47 -9.76
CA GLY A 441 16.04 2.00 -10.25
C GLY A 441 16.08 1.56 -11.72
N ILE A 442 16.89 2.22 -12.55
CA ILE A 442 17.08 1.87 -13.96
C ILE A 442 17.96 0.63 -14.12
N THR A 443 19.06 0.54 -13.38
CA THR A 443 20.06 -0.55 -13.52
C THR A 443 19.64 -1.81 -12.77
N CYS A 444 19.06 -1.69 -11.58
CA CYS A 444 18.59 -2.82 -10.76
C CYS A 444 17.07 -2.76 -10.59
N GLN A 445 16.39 -3.12 -11.67
CA GLN A 445 14.93 -3.18 -11.70
C GLN A 445 14.41 -4.25 -10.71
N THR A 446 13.73 -3.78 -9.67
CA THR A 446 13.05 -4.57 -8.64
C THR A 446 11.74 -3.89 -8.24
N PRO A 447 10.75 -4.60 -7.66
CA PRO A 447 9.49 -4.03 -7.21
C PRO A 447 9.60 -2.91 -6.19
N GLN A 448 10.64 -2.96 -5.33
CA GLN A 448 10.80 -2.02 -4.22
C GLN A 448 12.25 -1.52 -4.05
N PRO A 449 12.45 -0.37 -3.40
CA PRO A 449 11.42 0.63 -3.12
C PRO A 449 10.82 1.18 -4.42
N THR A 450 9.51 1.41 -4.41
CA THR A 450 8.90 2.26 -5.45
C THR A 450 9.47 3.67 -5.28
N LEU A 451 9.71 4.34 -6.39
CA LEU A 451 10.14 5.74 -6.40
C LEU A 451 8.92 6.63 -6.61
N SER A 452 8.86 7.75 -5.90
CA SER A 452 7.76 8.71 -5.97
C SER A 452 8.31 10.13 -6.09
N VAL A 453 8.17 10.75 -7.26
CA VAL A 453 8.61 12.13 -7.48
C VAL A 453 7.55 13.07 -6.91
N LEU A 454 7.94 13.90 -5.94
CA LEU A 454 7.16 15.04 -5.49
C LEU A 454 7.37 16.18 -6.50
N TYR A 455 6.61 16.14 -7.60
CA TYR A 455 6.70 17.06 -8.73
C TYR A 455 6.44 18.50 -8.31
N ASP A 456 7.38 19.39 -8.64
CA ASP A 456 7.27 20.82 -8.47
C ASP A 456 7.87 21.52 -9.70
N GLU A 457 7.33 22.67 -10.10
CA GLU A 457 7.85 23.46 -11.23
C GLU A 457 9.30 23.93 -10.99
N ARG A 458 9.76 23.96 -9.73
CA ARG A 458 11.13 24.34 -9.36
C ARG A 458 12.14 23.21 -9.53
N LEU A 459 11.72 21.96 -9.77
CA LEU A 459 12.65 20.85 -9.94
C LEU A 459 13.44 20.99 -11.24
N PRO A 460 14.76 20.73 -11.24
CA PRO A 460 15.58 20.84 -12.44
C PRO A 460 15.13 19.89 -13.56
N GLU A 461 15.10 20.41 -14.80
CA GLU A 461 14.76 19.65 -16.01
C GLU A 461 15.54 18.34 -16.11
N LYS A 462 16.83 18.36 -15.81
CA LYS A 462 17.71 17.20 -15.85
C LYS A 462 17.24 16.07 -14.92
N PHE A 463 16.74 16.41 -13.74
CA PHE A 463 16.21 15.43 -12.78
C PHE A 463 14.88 14.87 -13.28
N LEU A 464 13.96 15.73 -13.74
CA LEU A 464 12.67 15.32 -14.27
C LEU A 464 12.80 14.40 -15.50
N LEU A 465 13.67 14.74 -16.45
CA LEU A 465 13.97 13.88 -17.60
C LEU A 465 14.60 12.55 -17.19
N LYS A 466 15.40 12.54 -16.11
CA LYS A 466 15.97 11.31 -15.58
C LYS A 466 14.90 10.38 -15.00
N CYS A 467 13.92 10.95 -14.30
CA CYS A 467 12.76 10.20 -13.79
C CYS A 467 11.89 9.67 -14.93
N ALA A 468 11.57 10.48 -15.95
CA ALA A 468 10.82 10.01 -17.14
C ALA A 468 11.60 8.95 -17.95
N GLN A 469 12.93 9.02 -17.97
CA GLN A 469 13.77 7.95 -18.52
C GLN A 469 13.62 6.65 -17.70
N CYS A 470 13.49 6.75 -16.38
CA CYS A 470 13.25 5.58 -15.54
C CYS A 470 11.87 4.96 -15.79
N ASP A 471 10.81 5.75 -16.01
CA ASP A 471 9.49 5.22 -16.37
C ASP A 471 9.52 4.36 -17.65
N LYS A 472 10.29 4.79 -18.66
CA LYS A 472 10.48 4.07 -19.93
C LYS A 472 11.16 2.70 -19.80
N THR A 473 11.74 2.38 -18.65
CA THR A 473 12.18 1.00 -18.35
C THR A 473 11.01 0.03 -18.17
N GLY A 474 9.79 0.56 -18.06
CA GLY A 474 8.57 -0.20 -17.77
C GLY A 474 8.56 -0.80 -16.36
N ALA A 475 9.46 -0.36 -15.48
CA ALA A 475 9.48 -0.78 -14.09
C ALA A 475 8.31 -0.23 -13.27
N GLY A 476 7.52 0.71 -13.80
CA GLY A 476 6.34 1.28 -13.13
C GLY A 476 6.67 2.36 -12.10
N TYR A 477 7.93 2.81 -12.03
CA TYR A 477 8.35 3.92 -11.20
C TYR A 477 9.38 4.77 -11.97
N PRO A 478 9.54 6.06 -11.60
CA PRO A 478 8.83 6.77 -10.54
C PRO A 478 7.34 7.02 -10.81
N ALA A 479 6.52 6.91 -9.77
CA ALA A 479 5.22 7.56 -9.78
C ALA A 479 5.42 9.07 -9.60
N TRP A 480 4.45 9.87 -10.07
CA TRP A 480 4.51 11.33 -10.00
C TRP A 480 3.38 11.82 -9.12
N MET A 481 3.72 12.57 -8.07
CA MET A 481 2.80 13.18 -7.12
C MET A 481 2.96 14.69 -7.16
N ASN A 482 1.86 15.42 -7.08
CA ASN A 482 1.84 16.87 -7.18
C ASN A 482 2.23 17.49 -5.84
N ASN A 483 3.44 18.04 -5.77
CA ASN A 483 3.99 18.61 -4.54
C ASN A 483 3.15 19.77 -4.01
N ARG A 484 2.62 20.62 -4.90
CA ARG A 484 1.74 21.74 -4.52
C ARG A 484 0.47 21.25 -3.83
N ILE A 485 -0.22 20.30 -4.46
CA ILE A 485 -1.47 19.73 -3.92
C ILE A 485 -1.21 19.00 -2.59
N GLY A 486 -0.12 18.24 -2.49
CA GLY A 486 0.28 17.59 -1.24
C GLY A 486 0.56 18.57 -0.10
N ILE A 487 1.27 19.67 -0.38
CA ILE A 487 1.51 20.75 0.60
C ILE A 487 0.19 21.38 1.04
N GLU A 488 -0.73 21.64 0.10
CA GLU A 488 -2.03 22.24 0.36
C GLU A 488 -2.90 21.34 1.26
N PHE A 489 -3.02 20.06 0.92
CA PHE A 489 -3.72 19.06 1.75
C PHE A 489 -3.14 19.01 3.17
N ILE A 490 -1.81 18.86 3.29
CA ILE A 490 -1.15 18.71 4.60
C ILE A 490 -1.32 19.98 5.45
N THR A 491 -1.18 21.16 4.84
CA THR A 491 -1.38 22.43 5.54
C THR A 491 -2.81 22.55 6.05
N ASN A 492 -3.79 22.21 5.22
CA ASN A 492 -5.21 22.30 5.56
C ASN A 492 -5.62 21.28 6.64
N GLN A 493 -5.17 20.03 6.53
CA GLN A 493 -5.55 18.96 7.43
C GLN A 493 -4.90 19.11 8.82
N TYR A 494 -3.61 19.45 8.84
CA TYR A 494 -2.81 19.47 10.07
C TYR A 494 -2.57 20.88 10.63
N GLY A 495 -3.18 21.92 10.04
CA GLY A 495 -3.04 23.31 10.51
C GLY A 495 -3.51 23.51 11.96
N SER A 496 -4.56 22.80 12.38
CA SER A 496 -5.03 22.82 13.78
C SER A 496 -4.03 22.20 14.77
N GLU A 497 -3.05 21.44 14.28
CA GLU A 497 -1.95 20.83 15.04
C GLU A 497 -0.62 21.58 14.81
N GLY A 498 -0.67 22.78 14.23
CA GLY A 498 0.51 23.65 14.05
C GLY A 498 1.31 23.43 12.77
N MET A 499 0.75 22.72 11.77
CA MET A 499 1.39 22.61 10.45
C MET A 499 1.49 23.99 9.77
N THR A 500 2.70 24.39 9.37
CA THR A 500 2.95 25.59 8.55
C THR A 500 3.31 25.19 7.13
N ILE A 501 3.35 26.14 6.19
CA ILE A 501 3.76 25.86 4.81
C ILE A 501 5.21 25.37 4.75
N GLU A 502 6.11 25.96 5.55
CA GLU A 502 7.51 25.55 5.64
C GLU A 502 7.62 24.11 6.11
N GLU A 503 6.84 23.74 7.12
CA GLU A 503 6.82 22.38 7.67
C GLU A 503 6.15 21.39 6.70
N ALA A 504 5.07 21.80 6.04
CA ALA A 504 4.34 20.98 5.07
C ALA A 504 5.24 20.57 3.89
N ARG A 505 6.24 21.39 3.51
CA ARG A 505 7.24 21.02 2.48
C ARG A 505 8.04 19.78 2.82
N SER A 506 8.08 19.34 4.08
CA SER A 506 8.78 18.12 4.48
C SER A 506 8.02 16.83 4.13
N PHE A 507 6.73 16.92 3.78
CA PHE A 507 5.86 15.76 3.57
C PHE A 507 6.47 14.74 2.60
N ALA A 508 6.03 13.50 2.73
CA ALA A 508 6.37 12.43 1.82
C ALA A 508 5.18 11.47 1.71
N ILE A 509 5.28 10.53 0.79
CA ILE A 509 4.23 9.54 0.57
C ILE A 509 4.45 8.37 1.53
N GLY A 510 3.47 8.16 2.42
CA GLY A 510 3.30 6.93 3.20
C GLY A 510 2.59 5.89 2.34
N GLY A 511 3.00 4.62 2.43
CA GLY A 511 2.47 3.57 1.57
C GLY A 511 2.56 3.87 0.08
N CYS A 512 1.43 3.82 -0.60
CA CYS A 512 1.36 4.00 -2.04
C CYS A 512 1.23 5.46 -2.45
N LEU A 513 0.27 6.19 -1.87
CA LEU A 513 -0.12 7.57 -2.19
C LEU A 513 -0.58 8.33 -0.93
N GLU A 514 -0.49 7.73 0.25
CA GLU A 514 -1.02 8.30 1.48
C GLU A 514 -0.11 9.43 1.96
N THR A 515 -0.46 10.66 1.55
CA THR A 515 0.25 11.90 1.88
C THR A 515 0.42 12.01 3.39
N SER A 516 1.66 11.83 3.85
CA SER A 516 1.98 11.67 5.26
C SER A 516 2.66 12.92 5.81
N PRO A 517 2.21 13.46 6.97
CA PRO A 517 2.84 14.61 7.55
C PRO A 517 4.23 14.22 8.09
N CYS A 518 5.18 15.06 7.77
CA CYS A 518 6.58 14.94 8.15
C CYS A 518 6.98 16.19 8.92
N CYS A 519 8.23 16.22 9.38
CA CYS A 519 8.84 17.40 9.96
C CYS A 519 10.27 17.61 9.47
N TRP A 520 10.77 18.83 9.63
CA TRP A 520 12.19 19.12 9.50
C TRP A 520 12.90 18.92 10.83
N LYS A 521 14.07 18.26 10.80
CA LYS A 521 14.98 18.15 11.95
C LYS A 521 16.38 18.59 11.55
N GLU A 522 17.07 19.28 12.45
CA GLU A 522 18.43 19.78 12.23
C GLU A 522 19.47 18.71 12.60
N LEU A 523 20.07 18.07 11.60
CA LEU A 523 21.19 17.16 11.77
C LEU A 523 22.52 17.94 11.80
N THR A 524 23.39 17.66 12.77
CA THR A 524 24.75 18.20 12.78
C THR A 524 25.76 17.10 12.47
N LEU A 525 26.47 17.20 11.35
CA LEU A 525 27.49 16.24 10.94
C LEU A 525 28.80 16.98 10.68
N ASN A 526 29.85 16.63 11.43
CA ASN A 526 31.20 17.23 11.32
C ASN A 526 31.22 18.77 11.33
N GLY A 527 30.44 19.38 12.22
CA GLY A 527 30.36 20.83 12.40
C GLY A 527 29.45 21.56 11.40
N LYS A 528 28.93 20.87 10.38
CA LYS A 528 27.93 21.41 9.44
C LYS A 528 26.52 20.98 9.86
N LYS A 529 25.56 21.90 9.74
CA LYS A 529 24.13 21.67 10.02
C LYS A 529 23.37 21.43 8.73
N TYR A 530 22.43 20.50 8.76
CA TYR A 530 21.58 20.11 7.64
C TYR A 530 20.14 20.00 8.15
N GLU A 531 19.17 20.50 7.38
CA GLU A 531 17.77 20.21 7.63
C GLU A 531 17.38 18.95 6.86
N ILE A 532 17.00 17.90 7.58
CA ILE A 532 16.55 16.65 6.97
C ILE A 532 15.06 16.40 7.27
N PRO A 533 14.28 15.89 6.31
CA PRO A 533 12.88 15.56 6.51
C PRO A 533 12.73 14.16 7.14
N GLY A 534 11.63 13.93 7.82
CA GLY A 534 11.24 12.58 8.26
C GLY A 534 9.80 12.57 8.78
N GLY A 535 9.16 11.40 8.83
CA GLY A 535 7.77 11.33 9.25
C GLY A 535 7.52 11.90 10.65
N ALA A 536 6.31 12.42 10.88
CA ALA A 536 5.92 13.03 12.15
C ALA A 536 4.45 12.76 12.52
N GLY A 537 3.75 11.97 11.71
CA GLY A 537 2.35 11.61 11.92
C GLY A 537 2.12 10.16 12.28
N GLN A 538 0.90 9.92 12.75
CA GLN A 538 0.26 8.62 12.89
C GLN A 538 0.13 7.92 11.52
N PRO A 539 -0.18 6.61 11.48
CA PRO A 539 -0.66 5.93 10.27
C PRO A 539 -1.68 6.76 9.51
N THR A 540 -1.49 6.94 8.20
CA THR A 540 -2.32 7.83 7.36
C THR A 540 -3.23 7.07 6.40
N SER A 541 -3.42 5.77 6.64
CA SER A 541 -4.50 4.95 6.04
C SER A 541 -5.03 3.93 7.04
N VAL A 542 -5.78 4.47 8.01
CA VAL A 542 -6.41 3.76 9.12
C VAL A 542 -7.74 4.44 9.45
N GLY A 543 -8.68 3.69 10.01
CA GLY A 543 -10.04 4.16 10.25
C GLY A 543 -11.02 3.31 9.49
N VAL A 544 -11.74 3.90 8.53
CA VAL A 544 -12.68 3.16 7.68
C VAL A 544 -11.97 2.75 6.39
N HIS A 545 -11.72 1.45 6.24
CA HIS A 545 -11.08 0.90 5.04
C HIS A 545 -12.00 0.91 3.81
N PHE A 546 -11.44 0.52 2.66
CA PHE A 546 -12.06 0.58 1.33
C PHE A 546 -13.57 0.28 1.31
N ILE A 547 -14.38 1.32 1.14
CA ILE A 547 -15.80 1.19 0.85
C ILE A 547 -16.01 0.98 -0.65
N ALA A 548 -16.69 -0.11 -1.01
CA ALA A 548 -17.00 -0.45 -2.39
C ALA A 548 -18.17 0.42 -2.90
N ASN A 549 -17.87 1.56 -3.53
CA ASN A 549 -18.89 2.48 -4.05
C ASN A 549 -19.93 1.77 -4.96
N PRO A 550 -19.52 0.92 -5.92
CA PRO A 550 -20.51 0.25 -6.78
C PRO A 550 -21.37 -0.77 -6.03
N LYS A 551 -20.85 -1.41 -4.97
CA LYS A 551 -21.62 -2.33 -4.13
C LYS A 551 -22.65 -1.60 -3.29
N VAL A 552 -22.32 -0.41 -2.77
CA VAL A 552 -23.31 0.43 -2.09
C VAL A 552 -24.44 0.84 -3.04
N LEU A 553 -24.11 1.22 -4.28
CA LEU A 553 -25.12 1.50 -5.32
C LEU A 553 -25.96 0.27 -5.67
N GLU A 554 -25.35 -0.92 -5.79
CA GLU A 554 -26.09 -2.19 -5.95
C GLU A 554 -27.12 -2.36 -4.83
N LEU A 555 -26.71 -2.12 -3.58
CA LEU A 555 -27.59 -2.23 -2.41
C LEU A 555 -28.71 -1.20 -2.40
N VAL A 556 -28.53 -0.01 -3.00
CA VAL A 556 -29.66 0.92 -3.24
C VAL A 556 -30.65 0.30 -4.23
N LEU A 557 -30.18 -0.26 -5.34
CA LEU A 557 -31.07 -0.88 -6.35
C LEU A 557 -31.82 -2.11 -5.80
N THR A 558 -31.21 -2.83 -4.85
CA THR A 558 -31.75 -4.06 -4.27
C THR A 558 -32.35 -3.88 -2.87
N ASN A 559 -32.67 -2.64 -2.48
CA ASN A 559 -33.35 -2.32 -1.23
C ASN A 559 -32.62 -2.88 0.02
N GLY A 560 -31.30 -2.70 0.04
CA GLY A 560 -30.37 -3.07 1.12
C GLY A 560 -29.96 -4.53 1.14
N LYS A 561 -30.42 -5.36 0.19
CA LYS A 561 -30.15 -6.80 0.16
C LYS A 561 -29.04 -7.16 -0.81
N ASP A 562 -28.01 -7.85 -0.34
CA ASP A 562 -26.99 -8.42 -1.22
C ASP A 562 -27.55 -9.69 -1.89
N HIS A 563 -27.85 -9.61 -3.19
CA HIS A 563 -28.39 -10.75 -3.94
C HIS A 563 -27.36 -11.85 -4.21
N ARG A 564 -26.05 -11.55 -4.08
CA ARG A 564 -24.99 -12.57 -4.20
C ARG A 564 -25.02 -13.55 -3.02
N THR A 565 -25.27 -13.03 -1.82
CA THR A 565 -25.20 -13.81 -0.57
C THR A 565 -26.56 -14.08 0.08
N GLY A 566 -27.59 -13.34 -0.32
CA GLY A 566 -28.91 -13.34 0.30
C GLY A 566 -28.99 -12.53 1.60
N ILE A 567 -27.90 -11.91 2.05
CA ILE A 567 -27.82 -11.16 3.31
C ILE A 567 -28.52 -9.79 3.16
N GLN A 568 -29.37 -9.43 4.12
CA GLN A 568 -29.86 -8.06 4.25
C GLN A 568 -28.78 -7.20 4.91
N VAL A 569 -28.02 -6.45 4.11
CA VAL A 569 -26.87 -5.66 4.58
C VAL A 569 -27.34 -4.41 5.32
N PHE A 570 -28.16 -3.61 4.66
CA PHE A 570 -28.78 -2.41 5.24
C PHE A 570 -30.27 -2.65 5.48
N LYS A 571 -30.87 -1.88 6.38
CA LYS A 571 -32.33 -1.85 6.51
C LYS A 571 -32.93 -1.43 5.16
N PRO A 572 -33.98 -2.12 4.65
CA PRO A 572 -34.66 -1.72 3.42
C PRO A 572 -35.11 -0.26 3.48
N HIS A 573 -34.74 0.55 2.48
CA HIS A 573 -35.16 1.94 2.38
C HIS A 573 -36.64 2.05 1.97
N ASN A 574 -37.18 1.06 1.23
CA ASN A 574 -38.58 0.99 0.77
C ASN A 574 -39.07 2.25 0.02
N LYS A 575 -38.15 2.94 -0.63
CA LYS A 575 -38.42 4.10 -1.47
C LYS A 575 -38.61 3.64 -2.92
N GLU A 576 -39.52 4.28 -3.65
CA GLU A 576 -39.78 4.00 -5.08
C GLU A 576 -38.70 4.58 -6.00
N LEU A 577 -37.86 5.49 -5.51
CA LEU A 577 -36.76 6.15 -6.23
C LEU A 577 -37.21 6.75 -7.58
N LYS A 578 -38.17 7.69 -7.50
CA LYS A 578 -38.83 8.31 -8.67
C LYS A 578 -37.93 9.27 -9.43
N THR A 579 -36.91 9.81 -8.78
CA THR A 579 -35.94 10.72 -9.40
C THR A 579 -34.51 10.26 -9.16
N TYR A 580 -33.58 10.77 -9.98
CA TYR A 580 -32.16 10.53 -9.80
C TYR A 580 -31.66 11.02 -8.43
N GLU A 581 -32.16 12.17 -7.98
CA GLU A 581 -31.79 12.77 -6.71
C GLU A 581 -32.22 11.88 -5.54
N GLU A 582 -33.42 11.29 -5.58
CA GLU A 582 -33.85 10.33 -4.55
C GLU A 582 -32.95 9.09 -4.50
N LEU A 583 -32.49 8.60 -5.66
CA LEU A 583 -31.55 7.48 -5.75
C LEU A 583 -30.18 7.85 -5.18
N PHE A 584 -29.64 9.02 -5.55
CA PHE A 584 -28.34 9.45 -5.10
C PHE A 584 -28.35 9.80 -3.59
N GLU A 585 -29.41 10.41 -3.07
CA GLU A 585 -29.56 10.62 -1.63
C GLU A 585 -29.66 9.29 -0.86
N THR A 586 -30.33 8.27 -1.41
CA THR A 586 -30.38 6.94 -0.78
C THR A 586 -29.00 6.25 -0.80
N PHE A 587 -28.20 6.47 -1.85
CA PHE A 587 -26.79 6.05 -1.86
C PHE A 587 -26.00 6.72 -0.73
N LYS A 588 -26.14 8.05 -0.58
CA LYS A 588 -25.49 8.82 0.49
C LYS A 588 -25.91 8.31 1.87
N GLU A 589 -27.19 8.03 2.09
CA GLU A 589 -27.70 7.48 3.36
C GLU A 589 -27.06 6.13 3.73
N TYR A 590 -26.98 5.18 2.79
CA TYR A 590 -26.34 3.88 3.03
C TYR A 590 -24.83 4.01 3.24
N TYR A 591 -24.18 4.89 2.50
CA TYR A 591 -22.75 5.17 2.66
C TYR A 591 -22.45 5.79 4.03
N GLU A 592 -23.20 6.82 4.44
CA GLU A 592 -23.07 7.46 5.75
C GLU A 592 -23.32 6.46 6.88
N LYS A 593 -24.30 5.54 6.72
CA LYS A 593 -24.54 4.47 7.69
C LYS A 593 -23.36 3.50 7.79
N ALA A 594 -22.73 3.15 6.68
CA ALA A 594 -21.54 2.30 6.67
C ALA A 594 -20.37 2.98 7.39
N VAL A 595 -20.10 4.24 7.06
CA VAL A 595 -19.02 5.03 7.68
C VAL A 595 -19.27 5.23 9.18
N ASP A 596 -20.51 5.50 9.61
CA ASP A 596 -20.84 5.68 11.02
C ASP A 596 -20.55 4.43 11.86
N VAL A 597 -21.00 3.24 11.41
CA VAL A 597 -20.79 2.02 12.18
C VAL A 597 -19.33 1.53 12.11
N LEU A 598 -18.68 1.67 10.96
CA LEU A 598 -17.28 1.28 10.78
C LEU A 598 -16.34 2.20 11.55
N SER A 599 -16.56 3.51 11.55
CA SER A 599 -15.70 4.44 12.31
C SER A 599 -15.72 4.11 13.81
N LYS A 600 -16.89 3.85 14.39
CA LYS A 600 -17.05 3.44 15.80
C LYS A 600 -16.33 2.14 16.13
N THR A 601 -16.51 1.12 15.29
CA THR A 601 -15.90 -0.21 15.51
C THR A 601 -14.39 -0.18 15.29
N ASN A 602 -13.91 0.46 14.23
CA ASN A 602 -12.46 0.61 13.99
C ASN A 602 -11.78 1.49 15.05
N ASN A 603 -12.46 2.51 15.61
CA ASN A 603 -11.96 3.26 16.76
C ASN A 603 -11.72 2.35 17.97
N ILE A 604 -12.62 1.39 18.25
CA ILE A 604 -12.44 0.40 19.32
C ILE A 604 -11.21 -0.47 19.03
N GLN A 605 -11.07 -0.99 17.80
CA GLN A 605 -9.93 -1.84 17.42
C GLN A 605 -8.60 -1.14 17.65
N HIS A 606 -8.46 0.09 17.14
CA HIS A 606 -7.25 0.89 17.31
C HIS A 606 -7.02 1.33 18.75
N ASP A 607 -8.09 1.57 19.52
CA ASP A 607 -7.97 1.88 20.94
C ASP A 607 -7.45 0.69 21.75
N ILE A 608 -7.89 -0.54 21.43
CA ILE A 608 -7.32 -1.76 22.02
C ILE A 608 -5.86 -1.92 21.61
N TRP A 609 -5.53 -1.78 20.31
CA TRP A 609 -4.15 -1.86 19.84
C TRP A 609 -3.25 -0.87 20.56
N ARG A 610 -3.61 0.42 20.60
CA ARG A 610 -2.75 1.46 21.20
C ARG A 610 -2.58 1.30 22.71
N LYS A 611 -3.49 0.60 23.39
CA LYS A 611 -3.43 0.35 24.84
C LYS A 611 -2.69 -0.93 25.20
N GLN A 612 -2.80 -1.96 24.38
CA GLN A 612 -2.27 -3.30 24.71
C GLN A 612 -1.03 -3.69 23.90
N ASN A 613 -0.84 -3.10 22.73
CA ASN A 613 0.23 -3.41 21.79
C ASN A 613 0.71 -2.14 21.07
N MET A 614 0.96 -1.06 21.82
CA MET A 614 1.49 0.18 21.24
C MET A 614 2.83 -0.04 20.53
N ALA A 615 3.08 0.76 19.49
CA ALA A 615 4.40 0.89 18.91
C ALA A 615 5.38 1.48 19.94
N VAL A 616 6.58 0.93 20.03
CA VAL A 616 7.66 1.45 20.89
C VAL A 616 8.84 1.88 20.03
N ILE A 617 9.21 1.07 19.02
CA ILE A 617 10.36 1.37 18.15
C ILE A 617 10.03 2.55 17.26
N ASN A 618 8.93 2.49 16.51
CA ASN A 618 8.47 3.63 15.72
C ASN A 618 8.20 4.86 16.61
N SER A 619 7.72 4.64 17.86
CA SER A 619 7.49 5.74 18.80
C SER A 619 8.76 6.54 19.11
N PHE A 620 9.88 5.92 19.49
CA PHE A 620 11.08 6.69 19.79
C PHE A 620 11.71 7.33 18.54
N LEU A 621 11.42 6.80 17.36
CA LEU A 621 11.89 7.36 16.09
C LEU A 621 11.10 8.60 15.68
N LYS A 622 9.82 8.68 16.03
CA LYS A 622 8.92 9.71 15.52
C LYS A 622 8.86 10.94 16.41
N PRO A 623 9.12 12.15 15.87
CA PRO A 623 8.88 13.38 16.60
C PRO A 623 7.38 13.57 16.87
N ASP A 624 6.96 13.99 18.07
CA ASP A 624 7.77 14.50 19.20
C ASP A 624 7.75 13.55 20.41
N CYS A 625 7.67 12.23 20.18
CA CYS A 625 7.52 11.24 21.26
C CYS A 625 8.60 11.33 22.33
N LEU A 626 9.88 11.40 21.92
CA LEU A 626 11.01 11.53 22.83
C LEU A 626 11.01 12.86 23.58
N ASP A 627 10.51 13.93 22.96
CA ASP A 627 10.50 15.25 23.57
C ASP A 627 9.35 15.38 24.60
N LYS A 628 8.23 14.68 24.36
CA LYS A 628 7.05 14.68 25.26
C LYS A 628 7.06 13.56 26.30
N GLY A 629 7.84 12.50 26.09
CA GLY A 629 7.80 11.29 26.90
C GLY A 629 6.56 10.43 26.65
N HIS A 630 5.95 10.49 25.48
CA HIS A 630 4.72 9.74 25.18
C HIS A 630 4.88 8.92 23.92
N HIS A 631 4.34 7.70 23.92
CA HIS A 631 4.27 6.85 22.73
C HIS A 631 3.09 7.25 21.81
N ILE A 632 3.00 6.61 20.64
CA ILE A 632 1.96 6.82 19.64
C ILE A 632 0.52 6.80 20.21
N GLY A 633 0.24 5.90 21.15
CA GLY A 633 -1.09 5.74 21.75
C GLY A 633 -1.54 6.93 22.60
N ASN A 634 -0.58 7.65 23.17
CA ASN A 634 -0.80 8.84 24.01
C ASN A 634 -0.56 10.13 23.21
N MET A 635 -0.73 10.10 21.89
CA MET A 635 -0.54 11.26 20.99
C MET A 635 0.85 11.89 21.08
N GLY A 636 1.89 11.05 21.28
CA GLY A 636 3.28 11.50 21.30
C GLY A 636 3.75 12.09 19.96
N TYR A 637 3.21 11.58 18.84
CA TYR A 637 3.49 12.11 17.51
C TYR A 637 3.06 13.58 17.38
N ARG A 638 3.74 14.31 16.50
CA ARG A 638 3.42 15.72 16.25
C ARG A 638 2.02 15.88 15.64
N TYR A 639 1.67 15.01 14.69
CA TYR A 639 0.41 15.08 13.94
C TYR A 639 -0.44 13.83 14.15
N ASN A 640 -1.68 14.01 14.63
CA ASN A 640 -2.56 12.92 15.03
C ASN A 640 -3.91 12.93 14.30
N ALA A 641 -4.24 13.97 13.53
CA ALA A 641 -5.43 14.04 12.70
C ALA A 641 -5.29 13.22 11.39
N THR A 642 -4.92 11.94 11.50
CA THR A 642 -4.51 11.10 10.35
C THR A 642 -5.52 10.01 9.94
N TYR A 643 -6.60 9.79 10.68
CA TYR A 643 -7.58 8.76 10.36
C TYR A 643 -8.42 9.17 9.15
N ASN A 644 -8.82 8.20 8.34
CA ASN A 644 -9.47 8.47 7.06
C ASN A 644 -10.59 7.46 6.74
N VAL A 645 -11.27 7.76 5.64
CA VAL A 645 -12.24 6.89 4.97
C VAL A 645 -11.73 6.61 3.57
N GLU A 646 -11.49 5.34 3.28
CA GLU A 646 -10.99 4.87 1.99
C GLU A 646 -12.17 4.56 1.04
N SER A 647 -12.14 5.08 -0.18
CA SER A 647 -13.12 4.73 -1.24
C SER A 647 -12.50 3.77 -2.26
N CYS A 648 -13.34 2.96 -2.92
CA CYS A 648 -12.92 2.06 -4.00
C CYS A 648 -14.01 1.97 -5.08
N GLY A 649 -13.59 1.93 -6.34
CA GLY A 649 -14.50 1.81 -7.49
C GLY A 649 -15.28 3.09 -7.81
N THR A 650 -14.70 4.27 -7.53
CA THR A 650 -15.31 5.59 -7.76
C THR A 650 -15.83 5.71 -9.19
N ILE A 651 -15.00 5.45 -10.20
CA ILE A 651 -15.37 5.64 -11.60
C ILE A 651 -16.42 4.64 -12.09
N THR A 652 -16.39 3.39 -11.61
CA THR A 652 -17.46 2.42 -11.89
C THR A 652 -18.80 2.91 -11.35
N MET A 653 -18.82 3.51 -10.16
CA MET A 653 -20.04 4.08 -9.57
C MET A 653 -20.50 5.34 -10.31
N VAL A 654 -19.60 6.27 -10.63
CA VAL A 654 -19.92 7.49 -11.41
C VAL A 654 -20.49 7.14 -12.78
N ASN A 655 -19.85 6.23 -13.52
CA ASN A 655 -20.37 5.77 -14.80
C ASN A 655 -21.74 5.08 -14.67
N SER A 656 -21.98 4.37 -13.58
CA SER A 656 -23.26 3.70 -13.33
C SER A 656 -24.38 4.70 -13.01
N LEU A 657 -24.07 5.72 -12.21
CA LEU A 657 -24.99 6.83 -11.95
C LEU A 657 -25.32 7.58 -13.24
N ALA A 658 -24.33 7.85 -14.10
CA ALA A 658 -24.55 8.48 -15.40
C ALA A 658 -25.46 7.65 -16.31
N ALA A 659 -25.23 6.33 -16.37
CA ALA A 659 -26.07 5.42 -17.14
C ALA A 659 -27.52 5.38 -16.62
N ILE A 660 -27.72 5.24 -15.30
CA ILE A 660 -29.06 5.28 -14.71
C ILE A 660 -29.73 6.63 -14.97
N LYS A 661 -29.04 7.74 -14.70
CA LYS A 661 -29.58 9.09 -14.86
C LYS A 661 -30.07 9.31 -16.29
N LYS A 662 -29.25 8.94 -17.27
CA LYS A 662 -29.57 9.10 -18.68
C LYS A 662 -30.72 8.18 -19.09
N ILE A 663 -30.57 6.88 -18.87
CA ILE A 663 -31.44 5.86 -19.49
C ILE A 663 -32.81 5.81 -18.80
N VAL A 664 -32.85 6.00 -17.48
CA VAL A 664 -34.07 5.86 -16.67
C VAL A 664 -34.79 7.19 -16.47
N TYR A 665 -34.07 8.24 -16.08
CA TYR A 665 -34.69 9.47 -15.60
C TYR A 665 -34.80 10.55 -16.70
N ASP A 666 -33.74 10.76 -17.46
CA ASP A 666 -33.71 11.79 -18.52
C ASP A 666 -34.41 11.29 -19.80
N ASP A 667 -33.96 10.16 -20.37
CA ASP A 667 -34.48 9.61 -21.64
C ASP A 667 -35.72 8.73 -21.44
N LYS A 668 -35.95 8.23 -20.22
CA LYS A 668 -37.08 7.35 -19.84
C LYS A 668 -37.27 6.13 -20.75
N LYS A 669 -36.16 5.58 -21.26
CA LYS A 669 -36.17 4.44 -22.18
C LYS A 669 -36.44 3.11 -21.46
N TYR A 670 -35.98 2.99 -20.22
CA TYR A 670 -36.23 1.85 -19.34
C TYR A 670 -36.64 2.32 -17.95
N SER A 671 -37.37 1.49 -17.21
CA SER A 671 -37.64 1.73 -15.79
C SER A 671 -36.47 1.28 -14.91
N LEU A 672 -36.41 1.79 -13.67
CA LEU A 672 -35.40 1.36 -12.70
C LEU A 672 -35.48 -0.14 -12.41
N GLU A 673 -36.70 -0.71 -12.35
CA GLU A 673 -36.89 -2.16 -12.15
C GLU A 673 -36.37 -2.98 -13.34
N GLN A 674 -36.43 -2.47 -14.59
CA GLN A 674 -35.83 -3.15 -15.74
C GLN A 674 -34.29 -3.13 -15.67
N ILE A 675 -33.69 -2.01 -15.25
CA ILE A 675 -32.23 -1.94 -15.03
C ILE A 675 -31.80 -2.90 -13.92
N LYS A 676 -32.54 -2.94 -12.81
CA LYS A 676 -32.30 -3.85 -11.69
C LYS A 676 -32.44 -5.32 -12.10
N ASP A 677 -33.48 -5.69 -12.86
CA ASP A 677 -33.64 -7.05 -13.41
C ASP A 677 -32.44 -7.41 -14.30
N ALA A 678 -32.01 -6.50 -15.18
CA ALA A 678 -30.86 -6.72 -16.04
C ALA A 678 -29.54 -6.89 -15.24
N VAL A 679 -29.32 -6.07 -14.21
CA VAL A 679 -28.17 -6.16 -13.30
C VAL A 679 -28.15 -7.50 -12.55
N ILE A 680 -29.26 -7.92 -11.94
CA ILE A 680 -29.36 -9.18 -11.18
C ILE A 680 -29.10 -10.38 -12.10
N ASN A 681 -29.57 -10.32 -13.34
CA ASN A 681 -29.37 -11.37 -14.34
C ASN A 681 -28.09 -11.18 -15.17
N ASN A 682 -27.17 -10.30 -14.72
CA ASN A 682 -25.87 -10.08 -15.34
C ASN A 682 -25.94 -9.78 -16.85
N PHE A 683 -27.00 -9.09 -17.28
CA PHE A 683 -27.30 -8.79 -18.69
C PHE A 683 -27.31 -10.03 -19.61
N GLY A 684 -27.58 -11.23 -19.07
CA GLY A 684 -27.55 -12.48 -19.84
C GLY A 684 -26.15 -13.02 -20.12
N PHE A 685 -25.15 -12.61 -19.35
CA PHE A 685 -23.78 -13.15 -19.38
C PHE A 685 -23.51 -14.09 -18.21
N LYS A 686 -22.50 -14.94 -18.35
CA LYS A 686 -21.98 -15.76 -17.24
C LYS A 686 -21.22 -14.89 -16.24
N ASN A 687 -21.15 -15.36 -15.00
CA ASN A 687 -20.38 -14.67 -13.96
C ASN A 687 -18.87 -14.82 -14.21
N ALA A 688 -18.07 -13.78 -13.94
CA ALA A 688 -16.61 -13.80 -14.08
C ALA A 688 -15.93 -14.93 -13.29
N LEU A 689 -16.46 -15.30 -12.12
CA LEU A 689 -15.95 -16.39 -11.30
C LEU A 689 -16.14 -17.75 -11.99
N GLU A 690 -17.19 -17.91 -12.81
CA GLU A 690 -17.45 -19.11 -13.61
C GLU A 690 -16.55 -19.15 -14.86
N THR A 691 -16.40 -18.02 -15.55
CA THR A 691 -15.61 -17.93 -16.79
C THR A 691 -14.10 -17.86 -16.53
N ARG A 692 -13.69 -17.52 -15.30
CA ARG A 692 -12.30 -17.22 -14.90
C ARG A 692 -11.68 -16.09 -15.75
N SER A 693 -12.52 -15.16 -16.19
CA SER A 693 -12.16 -13.92 -16.88
C SER A 693 -12.66 -12.74 -16.07
N PHE A 694 -11.79 -11.79 -15.75
CA PHE A 694 -12.12 -10.68 -14.84
C PHE A 694 -12.12 -9.31 -15.49
N SER A 695 -12.03 -9.26 -16.83
CA SER A 695 -12.24 -8.07 -17.67
C SER A 695 -13.39 -8.30 -18.67
N LEU A 696 -13.88 -7.24 -19.32
CA LEU A 696 -15.07 -7.33 -20.18
C LEU A 696 -14.85 -8.11 -21.49
N VAL A 697 -13.66 -8.09 -22.09
CA VAL A 697 -13.42 -8.65 -23.44
C VAL A 697 -13.77 -10.13 -23.55
N ASP A 698 -13.40 -10.90 -22.55
CA ASP A 698 -13.48 -12.35 -22.58
C ASP A 698 -14.75 -12.89 -21.88
N GLN A 699 -15.75 -12.04 -21.63
CA GLN A 699 -17.02 -12.49 -21.03
C GLN A 699 -17.87 -13.29 -22.03
N GLU A 700 -18.44 -14.38 -21.53
CA GLU A 700 -19.24 -15.33 -22.31
C GLU A 700 -20.73 -15.08 -22.08
N LYS A 701 -21.52 -15.06 -23.16
CA LYS A 701 -22.98 -14.96 -23.06
C LYS A 701 -23.59 -16.27 -22.54
N SER A 702 -24.56 -16.18 -21.63
CA SER A 702 -25.34 -17.32 -21.13
C SER A 702 -26.74 -17.37 -21.75
N ASP A 703 -27.35 -16.21 -21.98
CA ASP A 703 -28.67 -16.07 -22.59
C ASP A 703 -28.58 -15.89 -24.11
N THR A 704 -29.13 -16.85 -24.85
CA THR A 704 -29.19 -16.81 -26.32
C THR A 704 -30.45 -16.11 -26.85
N SER A 705 -31.43 -15.82 -25.99
CA SER A 705 -32.66 -15.13 -26.38
C SER A 705 -32.46 -13.65 -26.69
N GLY A 706 -31.39 -13.05 -26.15
CA GLY A 706 -31.06 -11.64 -26.34
C GLY A 706 -31.95 -10.69 -25.52
N LYS A 707 -32.66 -11.19 -24.49
CA LYS A 707 -33.60 -10.39 -23.66
C LYS A 707 -32.98 -9.07 -23.17
N TYR A 708 -31.70 -9.08 -22.81
CA TYR A 708 -31.01 -7.94 -22.22
C TYR A 708 -30.10 -7.19 -23.20
N ASP A 709 -30.07 -7.55 -24.49
CA ASP A 709 -29.05 -7.03 -25.43
C ASP A 709 -29.18 -5.53 -25.66
N ASP A 710 -30.41 -5.03 -25.81
CA ASP A 710 -30.66 -3.61 -26.09
C ASP A 710 -30.37 -2.76 -24.86
N ILE A 711 -30.87 -3.16 -23.68
CA ILE A 711 -30.62 -2.42 -22.43
C ILE A 711 -29.12 -2.44 -22.07
N TYR A 712 -28.42 -3.54 -22.33
CA TYR A 712 -26.98 -3.62 -22.13
C TYR A 712 -26.22 -2.72 -23.12
N GLY A 713 -26.65 -2.68 -24.38
CA GLY A 713 -26.13 -1.73 -25.38
C GLY A 713 -26.24 -0.29 -24.91
N GLU A 714 -27.39 0.13 -24.38
CA GLU A 714 -27.57 1.48 -23.84
C GLU A 714 -26.64 1.77 -22.67
N CYS A 715 -26.49 0.82 -21.74
CA CYS A 715 -25.57 0.94 -20.60
C CYS A 715 -24.12 1.14 -21.08
N LEU A 716 -23.68 0.38 -22.09
CA LEU A 716 -22.34 0.51 -22.67
C LEU A 716 -22.12 1.86 -23.38
N THR A 717 -23.14 2.39 -24.05
CA THR A 717 -23.04 3.63 -24.83
C THR A 717 -23.40 4.91 -24.06
N ALA A 718 -23.95 4.80 -22.85
CA ALA A 718 -24.18 5.96 -21.99
C ALA A 718 -22.88 6.74 -21.73
N PRO A 719 -22.94 8.06 -21.45
CA PRO A 719 -21.77 8.88 -21.13
C PRO A 719 -20.84 8.22 -20.11
N LYS A 720 -19.53 8.32 -20.35
CA LYS A 720 -18.49 7.72 -19.50
C LYS A 720 -17.43 8.74 -19.14
N TYR A 721 -17.03 8.73 -17.88
CA TYR A 721 -15.92 9.52 -17.35
C TYR A 721 -14.65 9.30 -18.17
N GLY A 722 -13.82 10.34 -18.24
CA GLY A 722 -12.51 10.30 -18.89
C GLY A 722 -12.54 10.79 -20.34
N ASN A 723 -13.58 11.56 -20.71
CA ASN A 723 -13.84 11.99 -22.08
C ASN A 723 -14.10 13.49 -22.21
N ASP A 724 -13.89 14.28 -21.16
CA ASP A 724 -14.30 15.69 -21.08
C ASP A 724 -15.79 15.86 -21.41
N ASP A 725 -16.62 15.00 -20.79
CA ASP A 725 -18.07 14.99 -20.96
C ASP A 725 -18.71 15.56 -19.68
N ILE A 726 -19.18 16.80 -19.79
CA ILE A 726 -19.77 17.56 -18.70
C ILE A 726 -20.94 16.84 -18.01
N TYR A 727 -21.62 15.91 -18.68
CA TYR A 727 -22.73 15.17 -18.10
C TYR A 727 -22.29 14.26 -16.96
N VAL A 728 -21.27 13.43 -17.22
CA VAL A 728 -20.73 12.46 -16.25
C VAL A 728 -19.71 13.11 -15.31
N ASP A 729 -18.99 14.13 -15.78
CA ASP A 729 -17.99 14.84 -14.99
C ASP A 729 -18.65 15.69 -13.88
N ASN A 730 -19.86 16.21 -14.11
CA ASN A 730 -20.64 16.85 -13.04
C ASN A 730 -21.10 15.88 -11.96
N ILE A 731 -21.35 14.60 -12.31
CA ILE A 731 -21.69 13.57 -11.32
C ILE A 731 -20.48 13.25 -10.44
N LEU A 732 -19.29 13.14 -11.05
CA LEU A 732 -18.04 13.02 -10.29
C LEU A 732 -17.87 14.21 -9.35
N LYS A 733 -18.01 15.44 -9.86
CA LYS A 733 -17.87 16.66 -9.07
C LYS A 733 -18.83 16.67 -7.87
N GLU A 734 -20.11 16.34 -8.08
CA GLU A 734 -21.11 16.29 -7.00
C GLU A 734 -20.75 15.23 -5.95
N TYR A 735 -20.29 14.05 -6.38
CA TYR A 735 -19.81 13.00 -5.49
C TYR A 735 -18.61 13.47 -4.67
N GLU A 736 -17.60 14.08 -5.29
CA GLU A 736 -16.38 14.52 -4.60
C GLU A 736 -16.66 15.67 -3.63
N GLU A 737 -17.55 16.60 -4.01
CA GLU A 737 -18.00 17.68 -3.13
C GLU A 737 -18.70 17.16 -1.88
N TRP A 738 -19.56 16.15 -2.02
CA TRP A 738 -20.24 15.49 -0.91
C TRP A 738 -19.27 14.62 -0.10
N PHE A 739 -18.55 13.70 -0.74
CA PHE A 739 -17.71 12.69 -0.08
C PHE A 739 -16.62 13.36 0.76
N CYS A 740 -15.85 14.29 0.19
CA CYS A 740 -14.81 15.01 0.92
C CYS A 740 -15.35 15.84 2.09
N SER A 741 -16.63 16.23 2.07
CA SER A 741 -17.28 16.95 3.18
C SER A 741 -17.85 15.98 4.23
N MET A 742 -18.47 14.89 3.79
CA MET A 742 -19.12 13.89 4.63
C MET A 742 -18.13 13.15 5.53
N VAL A 743 -16.97 12.77 4.99
CA VAL A 743 -15.94 12.04 5.75
C VAL A 743 -15.33 12.85 6.90
N ARG A 744 -15.57 14.17 6.95
CA ARG A 744 -15.13 15.02 8.08
C ARG A 744 -16.10 15.00 9.26
N LYS A 745 -17.32 14.46 9.08
CA LYS A 745 -18.32 14.29 10.15
C LYS A 745 -17.88 13.27 11.22
N PRO A 746 -17.41 12.04 10.88
CA PRO A 746 -16.95 11.10 11.89
C PRO A 746 -15.63 11.55 12.52
N GLU A 747 -15.48 11.23 13.80
CA GLU A 747 -14.26 11.47 14.57
C GLU A 747 -13.51 10.16 14.81
N SER A 748 -12.18 10.24 14.75
CA SER A 748 -11.29 9.16 15.17
C SER A 748 -11.22 9.03 16.70
N LEU A 749 -10.58 7.96 17.18
CA LEU A 749 -10.31 7.74 18.61
C LEU A 749 -9.50 8.88 19.28
N TYR A 750 -8.87 9.75 18.49
CA TYR A 750 -8.14 10.93 18.97
C TYR A 750 -9.00 12.21 18.96
N ALA A 751 -10.31 12.09 18.77
CA ALA A 751 -11.26 13.21 18.63
C ALA A 751 -10.84 14.19 17.52
N LYS A 752 -10.36 13.63 16.40
CA LYS A 752 -9.98 14.39 15.20
C LYS A 752 -10.91 14.01 14.04
N PRO A 753 -11.39 14.99 13.25
CA PRO A 753 -12.13 14.72 12.02
C PRO A 753 -11.34 13.80 11.09
N MET A 754 -12.03 12.83 10.49
CA MET A 754 -11.45 12.02 9.42
C MET A 754 -11.38 12.79 8.09
N TYR A 755 -10.70 12.24 7.09
CA TYR A 755 -10.63 12.76 5.73
C TYR A 755 -10.72 11.66 4.67
N ALA A 756 -10.75 12.02 3.38
CA ALA A 756 -10.87 11.08 2.27
C ALA A 756 -9.51 10.51 1.83
N CYS A 757 -9.41 9.20 1.63
CA CYS A 757 -8.34 8.52 0.90
C CYS A 757 -8.94 7.77 -0.30
N GLN A 758 -8.37 7.94 -1.50
CA GLN A 758 -8.99 7.49 -2.75
C GLN A 758 -7.96 6.78 -3.64
N ILE A 759 -7.77 5.49 -3.36
CA ILE A 759 -6.87 4.57 -4.06
C ILE A 759 -7.58 3.23 -4.25
N SER A 760 -7.12 2.39 -5.18
CA SER A 760 -7.68 1.04 -5.33
C SER A 760 -6.79 -0.07 -4.80
N VAL A 761 -5.46 0.13 -4.81
CA VAL A 761 -4.48 -0.96 -4.63
C VAL A 761 -4.89 -2.18 -5.47
N SER A 762 -4.96 -3.41 -4.94
CA SER A 762 -5.60 -4.55 -5.61
C SER A 762 -7.06 -4.79 -5.19
N THR A 763 -7.61 -3.94 -4.32
CA THR A 763 -8.93 -4.07 -3.69
C THR A 763 -10.08 -4.07 -4.71
N HIS A 764 -9.90 -3.36 -5.83
CA HIS A 764 -10.82 -3.34 -6.98
C HIS A 764 -11.04 -4.72 -7.62
N GLY A 765 -10.13 -5.68 -7.41
CA GLY A 765 -10.31 -7.08 -7.80
C GLY A 765 -11.31 -7.81 -6.91
N ALA A 766 -11.04 -7.87 -5.60
CA ALA A 766 -11.88 -8.60 -4.64
C ALA A 766 -13.27 -7.98 -4.46
N GLN A 767 -13.37 -6.65 -4.36
CA GLN A 767 -14.66 -5.97 -4.27
C GLN A 767 -15.44 -6.01 -5.59
N GLY A 768 -14.75 -6.02 -6.73
CA GLY A 768 -15.35 -6.33 -8.03
C GLY A 768 -15.95 -7.74 -8.05
N ALA A 769 -15.20 -8.74 -7.56
CA ALA A 769 -15.67 -10.13 -7.44
C ALA A 769 -16.93 -10.26 -6.56
N ALA A 770 -17.06 -9.43 -5.54
CA ALA A 770 -18.20 -9.42 -4.60
C ALA A 770 -19.46 -8.71 -5.13
N THR A 771 -19.35 -8.04 -6.28
CA THR A 771 -20.38 -7.12 -6.81
C THR A 771 -20.97 -7.68 -8.09
N LEU A 772 -22.30 -7.59 -8.19
CA LEU A 772 -23.05 -7.96 -9.38
C LEU A 772 -22.67 -7.08 -10.58
N ALA A 773 -23.34 -7.27 -11.71
CA ALA A 773 -23.19 -6.35 -12.82
C ALA A 773 -23.58 -4.94 -12.39
N THR A 774 -23.03 -3.93 -13.05
CA THR A 774 -23.32 -2.53 -12.74
C THR A 774 -23.91 -1.80 -13.96
N PRO A 775 -24.76 -0.78 -13.75
CA PRO A 775 -25.42 -0.06 -14.84
C PRO A 775 -24.50 0.62 -15.86
N ASP A 776 -23.21 0.76 -15.57
CA ASP A 776 -22.20 1.22 -16.55
C ASP A 776 -21.86 0.18 -17.63
N GLY A 777 -22.40 -1.03 -17.52
CA GLY A 777 -22.14 -2.14 -18.44
C GLY A 777 -21.02 -3.08 -17.96
N ARG A 778 -20.43 -2.83 -16.79
CA ARG A 778 -19.52 -3.80 -16.16
C ARG A 778 -20.30 -5.04 -15.73
N LEU A 779 -19.73 -6.23 -15.98
CA LEU A 779 -20.37 -7.53 -15.69
C LEU A 779 -20.00 -8.08 -14.31
N ALA A 780 -20.86 -8.92 -13.75
CA ALA A 780 -20.76 -9.47 -12.41
C ALA A 780 -19.44 -10.21 -12.18
N GLY A 781 -18.79 -9.89 -11.07
CA GLY A 781 -17.53 -10.48 -10.64
C GLY A 781 -16.27 -9.96 -11.35
N THR A 782 -16.39 -9.11 -12.37
CA THR A 782 -15.23 -8.45 -13.00
C THR A 782 -14.68 -7.33 -12.11
N THR A 783 -13.45 -6.86 -12.36
CA THR A 783 -12.84 -5.81 -11.54
C THR A 783 -13.61 -4.48 -11.66
N TYR A 784 -13.47 -3.61 -10.65
CA TYR A 784 -13.82 -2.20 -10.82
C TYR A 784 -12.78 -1.48 -11.70
N ALA A 785 -13.06 -0.21 -12.03
CA ALA A 785 -12.01 0.72 -12.47
C ALA A 785 -10.90 0.76 -11.42
N ASP A 786 -9.65 0.81 -11.87
CA ASP A 786 -8.51 0.95 -10.99
C ASP A 786 -8.35 2.42 -10.53
N GLY A 787 -7.57 2.62 -9.46
CA GLY A 787 -7.41 3.95 -8.86
C GLY A 787 -8.73 4.59 -8.42
N SER A 788 -8.76 5.91 -8.52
CA SER A 788 -9.95 6.74 -8.28
C SER A 788 -10.23 7.71 -9.42
N MET A 789 -9.22 8.01 -10.24
CA MET A 789 -9.30 8.91 -11.41
C MET A 789 -8.74 8.24 -12.68
N SER A 790 -8.64 6.90 -12.72
CA SER A 790 -8.42 6.18 -13.98
C SER A 790 -9.76 5.95 -14.68
N ALA A 791 -9.81 6.05 -16.00
CA ALA A 791 -10.98 5.61 -16.74
C ALA A 791 -11.23 4.11 -16.57
N TYR A 792 -12.49 3.69 -16.63
CA TYR A 792 -12.78 2.26 -16.74
C TYR A 792 -12.21 1.75 -18.08
N PRO A 793 -11.55 0.58 -18.14
CA PRO A 793 -10.89 0.11 -19.34
C PRO A 793 -11.75 0.22 -20.62
N GLY A 794 -11.25 0.95 -21.62
CA GLY A 794 -11.89 1.16 -22.93
C GLY A 794 -13.01 2.21 -22.96
N THR A 795 -13.24 2.95 -21.87
CA THR A 795 -14.23 4.03 -21.86
C THR A 795 -13.64 5.39 -22.21
N ASP A 796 -12.35 5.61 -21.99
CA ASP A 796 -11.58 6.79 -22.40
C ASP A 796 -11.28 6.76 -23.90
N LYS A 797 -12.16 7.41 -24.67
CA LYS A 797 -12.14 7.43 -26.15
C LYS A 797 -11.77 8.78 -26.74
N ASN A 798 -11.54 9.80 -25.91
CA ASN A 798 -11.15 11.16 -26.33
C ASN A 798 -9.70 11.52 -25.95
N GLY A 799 -8.90 10.53 -25.56
CA GLY A 799 -7.47 10.68 -25.34
C GLY A 799 -7.07 11.13 -23.92
N PRO A 800 -5.75 11.20 -23.66
CA PRO A 800 -5.26 11.34 -22.29
C PRO A 800 -5.56 12.73 -21.70
N TYR A 801 -5.61 13.77 -22.53
CA TYR A 801 -5.94 15.12 -22.08
C TYR A 801 -7.42 15.26 -21.70
N ALA A 802 -8.34 14.60 -22.41
CA ALA A 802 -9.75 14.58 -22.03
C ALA A 802 -9.94 13.85 -20.69
N LEU A 803 -9.18 12.77 -20.46
CA LEU A 803 -9.12 12.13 -19.15
C LEU A 803 -8.59 13.07 -18.06
N PHE A 804 -7.57 13.89 -18.35
CA PHE A 804 -7.06 14.89 -17.41
C PHE A 804 -8.08 15.99 -17.09
N GLU A 805 -8.85 16.46 -18.08
CA GLU A 805 -9.95 17.41 -17.87
C GLU A 805 -11.00 16.81 -16.93
N SER A 806 -11.54 15.63 -17.27
CA SER A 806 -12.52 14.93 -16.43
C SER A 806 -12.01 14.68 -15.01
N ALA A 807 -10.75 14.30 -14.85
CA ALA A 807 -10.17 14.05 -13.53
C ALA A 807 -10.07 15.31 -12.66
N THR A 808 -9.92 16.49 -13.25
CA THR A 808 -9.59 17.74 -12.53
C THR A 808 -10.77 18.71 -12.40
N VAL A 809 -12.00 18.21 -12.52
CA VAL A 809 -13.25 18.97 -12.32
C VAL A 809 -13.50 19.37 -10.86
N TRP A 810 -12.69 18.86 -9.94
CA TRP A 810 -12.71 19.13 -8.50
C TRP A 810 -11.30 19.37 -7.95
N ASP A 811 -11.20 20.03 -6.79
CA ASP A 811 -9.91 20.30 -6.15
C ASP A 811 -9.40 19.09 -5.38
N HIS A 812 -8.37 18.45 -5.91
CA HIS A 812 -7.73 17.28 -5.33
C HIS A 812 -7.10 17.53 -3.95
N SER A 813 -6.84 18.77 -3.55
CA SER A 813 -6.30 19.09 -2.21
C SER A 813 -7.30 18.80 -1.07
N ARG A 814 -8.57 18.60 -1.41
CA ARG A 814 -9.66 18.26 -0.47
C ARG A 814 -9.63 16.81 0.00
N SER A 815 -8.86 15.96 -0.68
CA SER A 815 -8.62 14.57 -0.31
C SER A 815 -7.11 14.37 -0.08
N GLN A 816 -6.75 13.34 0.67
CA GLN A 816 -5.35 12.98 0.86
C GLN A 816 -4.63 12.71 -0.46
N ASN A 817 -5.36 12.13 -1.42
CA ASN A 817 -4.86 11.72 -2.71
C ASN A 817 -6.00 11.50 -3.72
N SER A 818 -5.61 11.42 -5.00
CA SER A 818 -6.40 10.83 -6.08
C SER A 818 -5.46 10.08 -7.03
N GLN A 819 -5.86 8.90 -7.49
CA GLN A 819 -4.97 7.95 -8.16
C GLN A 819 -5.36 7.74 -9.62
N MET A 820 -4.46 8.07 -10.54
CA MET A 820 -4.56 7.75 -11.96
C MET A 820 -3.46 6.78 -12.41
N ASN A 821 -3.86 5.77 -13.19
CA ASN A 821 -2.96 4.91 -13.96
C ASN A 821 -3.12 5.18 -15.45
N MET A 822 -2.02 5.07 -16.18
CA MET A 822 -2.03 5.16 -17.63
C MET A 822 -1.09 4.11 -18.23
N LYS A 823 -1.53 3.42 -19.28
CA LYS A 823 -0.69 2.44 -19.98
C LYS A 823 -0.33 3.00 -21.36
N ILE A 824 0.96 3.08 -21.64
CA ILE A 824 1.50 3.65 -22.87
C ILE A 824 2.30 2.56 -23.58
N HIS A 825 2.05 2.40 -24.87
CA HIS A 825 2.78 1.45 -25.69
C HIS A 825 4.24 1.91 -25.86
N PRO A 826 5.25 1.01 -25.77
CA PRO A 826 6.67 1.39 -25.86
C PRO A 826 7.05 2.16 -27.14
N SER A 827 6.34 1.94 -28.25
CA SER A 827 6.60 2.67 -29.51
C SER A 827 6.30 4.16 -29.43
N ALA A 828 5.36 4.57 -28.57
CA ALA A 828 4.95 5.97 -28.43
C ALA A 828 6.06 6.82 -27.79
N LEU A 829 7.02 6.19 -27.09
CA LEU A 829 8.02 6.87 -26.28
C LEU A 829 9.47 6.64 -26.75
N LYS A 830 9.70 6.27 -28.00
CA LYS A 830 11.07 6.00 -28.51
C LYS A 830 11.99 7.22 -28.43
N GLY A 831 13.26 6.99 -28.06
CA GLY A 831 14.32 7.99 -28.06
C GLY A 831 14.12 9.10 -27.03
N GLU A 832 14.99 10.11 -27.08
CA GLU A 832 14.95 11.24 -26.15
C GLU A 832 13.68 12.08 -26.26
N GLN A 833 13.10 12.18 -27.46
CA GLN A 833 11.84 12.91 -27.66
C GLN A 833 10.68 12.23 -26.94
N GLY A 834 10.59 10.90 -26.99
CA GLY A 834 9.59 10.18 -26.20
C GLY A 834 9.73 10.38 -24.69
N THR A 835 10.97 10.50 -24.17
CA THR A 835 11.19 10.89 -22.77
C THR A 835 10.62 12.28 -22.46
N LYS A 836 10.83 13.25 -23.37
CA LYS A 836 10.29 14.61 -23.21
C LYS A 836 8.76 14.64 -23.33
N HIS A 837 8.18 13.90 -24.27
CA HIS A 837 6.72 13.81 -24.42
C HIS A 837 6.05 13.23 -23.18
N LEU A 838 6.62 12.14 -22.62
CA LEU A 838 6.12 11.59 -21.36
C LEU A 838 6.16 12.63 -20.24
N LEU A 839 7.27 13.38 -20.11
CA LEU A 839 7.39 14.43 -19.12
C LEU A 839 6.38 15.56 -19.34
N GLU A 840 6.17 16.03 -20.58
CA GLU A 840 5.17 17.07 -20.88
C GLU A 840 3.74 16.60 -20.62
N LEU A 841 3.43 15.33 -20.90
CA LEU A 841 2.15 14.72 -20.53
C LEU A 841 1.95 14.73 -19.01
N THR A 842 2.98 14.33 -18.24
CA THR A 842 2.95 14.42 -16.78
C THR A 842 2.74 15.87 -16.31
N ARG A 843 3.48 16.82 -16.87
CA ARG A 843 3.38 18.26 -16.55
C ARG A 843 1.99 18.80 -16.79
N ALA A 844 1.36 18.43 -17.92
CA ALA A 844 0.02 18.87 -18.25
C ALA A 844 -0.97 18.49 -17.14
N TYR A 845 -0.94 17.25 -16.69
CA TYR A 845 -1.81 16.80 -15.59
C TYR A 845 -1.48 17.48 -14.25
N MET A 846 -0.19 17.58 -13.90
CA MET A 846 0.25 18.21 -12.65
C MET A 846 -0.12 19.70 -12.59
N ARG A 847 0.02 20.44 -13.69
CA ARG A 847 -0.31 21.88 -13.77
C ARG A 847 -1.80 22.14 -13.63
N LYS A 848 -2.65 21.19 -14.05
CA LYS A 848 -4.11 21.26 -13.83
C LYS A 848 -4.53 21.00 -12.39
N GLY A 849 -3.64 20.48 -11.53
CA GLY A 849 -3.97 20.09 -10.16
C GLY A 849 -4.26 18.61 -9.99
N GLY A 850 -4.00 17.78 -11.01
CA GLY A 850 -3.95 16.33 -10.87
C GLY A 850 -3.00 15.92 -9.73
N PHE A 851 -3.44 15.09 -8.77
CA PHE A 851 -2.59 14.76 -7.62
C PHE A 851 -1.53 13.74 -8.00
N HIS A 852 -1.88 12.67 -8.70
CA HIS A 852 -0.94 11.61 -9.01
C HIS A 852 -1.20 10.92 -10.35
N ILE A 853 -0.12 10.60 -11.06
CA ILE A 853 -0.12 9.73 -12.25
C ILE A 853 1.07 8.75 -12.21
N GLN A 854 0.83 7.52 -12.67
CA GLN A 854 1.87 6.50 -12.84
C GLN A 854 1.64 5.70 -14.13
N TYR A 855 2.73 5.17 -14.68
CA TYR A 855 2.72 4.61 -16.03
C TYR A 855 3.04 3.11 -16.06
N ASN A 856 2.31 2.36 -16.89
CA ASN A 856 2.80 1.11 -17.46
C ASN A 856 3.37 1.42 -18.84
N ILE A 857 4.66 1.15 -19.06
CA ILE A 857 5.29 1.22 -20.38
C ILE A 857 5.51 -0.23 -20.86
N VAL A 858 4.50 -0.79 -21.51
CA VAL A 858 4.47 -2.20 -21.89
C VAL A 858 3.48 -2.43 -23.02
N ASP A 859 3.84 -3.33 -23.93
CA ASP A 859 2.93 -3.86 -24.94
C ASP A 859 2.02 -4.92 -24.30
N SER A 860 0.71 -4.76 -24.40
CA SER A 860 -0.28 -5.70 -23.85
C SER A 860 -0.14 -7.13 -24.42
N LYS A 861 0.46 -7.30 -25.60
CA LYS A 861 0.78 -8.63 -26.16
C LYS A 861 1.79 -9.38 -25.30
N VAL A 862 2.79 -8.68 -24.76
CA VAL A 862 3.77 -9.26 -23.82
C VAL A 862 3.07 -9.74 -22.55
N LEU A 863 2.13 -8.96 -22.02
CA LEU A 863 1.37 -9.34 -20.82
C LEU A 863 0.51 -10.59 -21.05
N ARG A 864 -0.16 -10.67 -22.20
CA ARG A 864 -0.98 -11.84 -22.58
C ARG A 864 -0.12 -13.09 -22.77
N ASP A 865 1.07 -12.96 -23.35
CA ASP A 865 2.00 -14.10 -23.45
C ASP A 865 2.55 -14.51 -22.09
N ALA A 866 2.95 -13.55 -21.26
CA ALA A 866 3.44 -13.80 -19.91
C ALA A 866 2.37 -14.41 -18.99
N GLN A 867 1.08 -14.13 -19.21
CA GLN A 867 -0.01 -14.80 -18.50
C GLN A 867 -0.11 -16.29 -18.87
N LYS A 868 0.13 -16.63 -20.15
CA LYS A 868 0.12 -18.03 -20.63
C LYS A 868 1.40 -18.77 -20.25
N ASN A 869 2.54 -18.08 -20.30
CA ASN A 869 3.88 -18.65 -20.18
C ASN A 869 4.70 -17.97 -19.05
N PRO A 870 4.22 -17.91 -17.79
CA PRO A 870 4.82 -17.09 -16.74
C PRO A 870 6.28 -17.43 -16.40
N ASN A 871 6.71 -18.68 -16.63
CA ASN A 871 8.09 -19.11 -16.40
C ASN A 871 9.10 -18.42 -17.33
N ASN A 872 8.67 -17.94 -18.49
CA ASN A 872 9.53 -17.20 -19.44
C ASN A 872 9.73 -15.73 -19.02
N TYR A 873 8.97 -15.27 -18.02
CA TYR A 873 8.85 -13.87 -17.64
C TYR A 873 9.01 -13.68 -16.11
N ARG A 874 9.98 -14.39 -15.51
CA ARG A 874 10.22 -14.37 -14.05
C ARG A 874 10.47 -12.96 -13.51
N ASP A 875 11.16 -12.14 -14.28
CA ASP A 875 11.57 -10.77 -13.94
C ASP A 875 10.65 -9.69 -14.53
N LEU A 876 9.63 -10.06 -15.31
CA LEU A 876 8.66 -9.11 -15.83
C LEU A 876 7.92 -8.44 -14.68
N MET A 877 8.01 -7.12 -14.63
CA MET A 877 7.30 -6.29 -13.68
C MET A 877 6.27 -5.42 -14.37
N VAL A 878 5.18 -5.15 -13.68
CA VAL A 878 4.12 -4.23 -14.09
C VAL A 878 3.72 -3.32 -12.94
N ARG A 879 3.19 -2.15 -13.28
CA ARG A 879 2.51 -1.26 -12.34
C ARG A 879 1.07 -1.71 -12.17
N VAL A 880 0.60 -1.85 -10.94
CA VAL A 880 -0.81 -2.17 -10.64
C VAL A 880 -1.53 -0.89 -10.23
N ALA A 881 -1.49 -0.54 -8.95
CA ALA A 881 -2.08 0.70 -8.44
C ALA A 881 -1.30 1.15 -7.21
N GLY A 882 -0.25 1.95 -7.42
CA GLY A 882 0.58 2.49 -6.36
C GLY A 882 1.75 1.58 -5.96
N PHE A 883 1.89 0.43 -6.62
CA PHE A 883 3.03 -0.47 -6.49
C PHE A 883 3.37 -1.18 -7.79
N THR A 884 4.63 -1.60 -7.87
CA THR A 884 5.15 -2.51 -8.90
C THR A 884 5.22 -3.92 -8.32
N GLN A 885 4.93 -4.93 -9.13
CA GLN A 885 5.09 -6.33 -8.73
C GLN A 885 5.53 -7.20 -9.91
N TYR A 886 6.20 -8.32 -9.61
CA TYR A 886 6.48 -9.35 -10.61
C TYR A 886 5.18 -9.94 -11.14
N TRP A 887 5.02 -9.99 -12.45
CA TRP A 887 3.82 -10.47 -13.13
C TRP A 887 3.38 -11.86 -12.65
N CYS A 888 4.34 -12.76 -12.48
CA CYS A 888 4.10 -14.13 -12.02
C CYS A 888 3.61 -14.24 -10.55
N GLU A 889 3.75 -13.19 -9.75
CA GLU A 889 3.30 -13.14 -8.34
C GLU A 889 1.91 -12.47 -8.20
N ILE A 890 1.36 -11.88 -9.28
CA ILE A 890 0.05 -11.21 -9.31
C ILE A 890 -1.07 -12.24 -9.61
N GLY A 891 -2.20 -12.14 -8.91
CA GLY A 891 -3.38 -12.98 -9.17
C GLY A 891 -4.06 -12.67 -10.50
N LYS A 892 -4.72 -13.67 -11.11
CA LYS A 892 -5.35 -13.52 -12.43
C LYS A 892 -6.34 -12.35 -12.54
N PRO A 893 -7.18 -12.04 -11.54
CA PRO A 893 -8.11 -10.91 -11.63
C PRO A 893 -7.41 -9.58 -11.95
N ILE A 894 -6.29 -9.31 -11.28
CA ILE A 894 -5.50 -8.11 -11.48
C ILE A 894 -4.70 -8.17 -12.79
N GLN A 895 -4.22 -9.35 -13.19
CA GLN A 895 -3.57 -9.51 -14.49
C GLN A 895 -4.52 -9.18 -15.66
N ASP A 896 -5.76 -9.71 -15.62
CA ASP A 896 -6.77 -9.44 -16.65
C ASP A 896 -7.12 -7.94 -16.71
N GLU A 897 -7.22 -7.28 -15.55
CA GLU A 897 -7.46 -5.84 -15.43
C GLU A 897 -6.33 -5.03 -16.07
N VAL A 898 -5.07 -5.27 -15.69
CA VAL A 898 -3.90 -4.54 -16.24
C VAL A 898 -3.77 -4.75 -17.76
N ILE A 899 -4.08 -5.96 -18.26
CA ILE A 899 -4.15 -6.25 -19.70
C ILE A 899 -5.24 -5.41 -20.37
N ALA A 900 -6.40 -5.25 -19.73
CA ALA A 900 -7.55 -4.57 -20.30
C ALA A 900 -7.42 -3.04 -20.33
N ARG A 901 -6.62 -2.43 -19.45
CA ARG A 901 -6.40 -0.96 -19.44
C ARG A 901 -6.15 -0.42 -20.84
N THR A 902 -6.69 0.75 -21.14
CA THR A 902 -6.49 1.43 -22.43
C THR A 902 -4.99 1.66 -22.66
N GLU A 903 -4.51 1.25 -23.83
CA GLU A 903 -3.14 1.38 -24.29
C GLU A 903 -3.03 2.58 -25.22
N TYR A 904 -2.25 3.57 -24.81
CA TYR A 904 -1.99 4.79 -25.59
C TYR A 904 -0.81 4.54 -26.54
N GLU A 905 -1.07 4.59 -27.83
CA GLU A 905 -0.10 4.31 -28.90
C GLU A 905 0.48 5.58 -29.54
N GLY A 906 -0.11 6.74 -29.20
CA GLY A 906 0.40 8.08 -29.42
C GLY A 906 0.12 8.95 -28.19
N VAL A 907 1.12 9.72 -27.77
CA VAL A 907 1.08 10.64 -26.61
C VAL A 907 1.82 11.92 -26.91
#